data_AF-A0A067TY02-F1
#
_entry.id   AF-A0A067TY02-F1
#
_cell.length_a   1.000
_cell.length_b   1.000
_cell.length_c   1.000
_cell.angle_alpha   90.00
_cell.angle_beta   90.00
_cell.angle_gamma   90.00
#
_symmetry.space_group_name_H-M   'P 1'
#
loop_
_entity.id
_entity.type
_entity.pdbx_description
1 polymer ?
#
loop_
_entity_poly.entity_id
_entity_poly.type
_entity_poly.pdbx_seq_one_letter_code
_entity_poly.pdbx_strand_id
1 'polypeptide(L)'
;MVRPQSSAAGVLALLQEPDPIFKQHALKALNPLVPQFWAEISEHIAVIEALYENEELPKPARDAAALVASKVYYFLGEYDEALSFALGSGNAFQAETRAYGSEEYVETIVSKAIDRYIQARSAEQSGGKEKIDPRLQSTIEGIFFRCIEEGEFKQAIGIALESHRLDIISSIYTKTNDTSLLSYAMEGVLDTGFSLSYRDQVLRFLFPLFPQPTAGDGSPHVHALTRLLVTLSDPSLTMPLLSSLVASEQLLAYQFAFDLVEGGSQDFLENLRTELPDGDEKTKPIYDKLRTILTGKESVKLYREFLKRNNQTDLIILKNTKDALEPRSSIYHTALTLQNAFMHAGTTSDVFLRENLEWLGLASNWSKFSATAGLGVIHKGYFEQGQTILGPYLPQSGGESNVPGANYSEGGALYALGLINAGCGSDVTTYLRDALKAAQGEVVQHGAALGLGVAGMGSKSMEAFEDLKNILFTDSAVAGEGAGYAMGLVMLGTAAAEPVREMLQYARETQHEKIIRGLAMGTAFIYYGRQEEADATIKLLLVEKDPILRYGGVYTLALAYAGTANNDAVRKLLHIAVSDPSDDVRRAAVTSLAFLLFKNPAQVPRVVQLLSESYNPHVRCGATLALGIACAGTGLQDAVEILEPMTKDSVDFVRQGAFIALGMILVEQSEASSPSLATTRAKYHKVISDKHEDPMARFGAAIGQGFIDAGGRNVTISLQSRAGSTNTSAIVGMVLFCQFWYWYPLAHCASLSFSPTGIIGLNADLKAPKFEYISNAKPSLFAYPSSTKPPKKETVTKVATAVLSTTAKVKAREKKKAAAEGETMDLDKQEGDADVEMKADEASPKDGDVSPINQSVSNLADESKPSTSNARSKKVEPSFELRPNFSRVTPVQLACISFPSDGRYQPVRAVSTKTPLSKAGKAVVASGSSSVALGLGSERYAGGGGILILTDLRPNETAEFIELETASAAPAAPEAAPTNGQAIGSQPPPTGRHVALDETVPDAEPPEVFEYPFDNDT
;
A
#
# COMPACT_ATOMS: atom_id res chain seq x y z
N MET A 1 -59.75 -14.24 28.66
CA MET A 1 -59.04 -13.48 29.72
C MET A 1 -58.67 -14.44 30.83
N VAL A 2 -57.39 -14.72 31.02
CA VAL A 2 -56.89 -15.37 32.24
C VAL A 2 -56.66 -14.26 33.27
N ARG A 3 -56.87 -14.54 34.58
CA ARG A 3 -56.48 -13.57 35.62
C ARG A 3 -54.96 -13.40 35.60
N PRO A 4 -54.41 -12.18 35.79
CA PRO A 4 -53.00 -12.07 36.14
C PRO A 4 -52.77 -12.86 37.43
N GLN A 5 -51.88 -13.84 37.39
CA GLN A 5 -51.44 -14.54 38.59
C GLN A 5 -50.50 -13.60 39.36
N SER A 6 -50.50 -13.70 40.70
CA SER A 6 -49.71 -12.82 41.57
C SER A 6 -48.47 -13.47 42.17
N SER A 7 -48.28 -14.77 41.94
CA SER A 7 -47.17 -15.59 42.41
C SER A 7 -47.25 -16.97 41.74
N ALA A 8 -46.11 -17.63 41.54
CA ALA A 8 -45.98 -19.01 41.06
C ALA A 8 -46.15 -20.06 42.18
N ALA A 9 -46.22 -19.66 43.46
CA ALA A 9 -46.26 -20.57 44.62
C ALA A 9 -47.33 -21.67 44.53
N GLY A 10 -48.50 -21.37 43.95
CA GLY A 10 -49.57 -22.35 43.74
C GLY A 10 -49.25 -23.46 42.72
N VAL A 11 -48.28 -23.23 41.82
CA VAL A 11 -47.77 -24.23 40.86
C VAL A 11 -46.53 -24.93 41.43
N LEU A 12 -45.70 -24.21 42.20
CA LEU A 12 -44.56 -24.77 42.92
C LEU A 12 -45.00 -25.80 43.98
N ALA A 13 -46.13 -25.57 44.67
CA ALA A 13 -46.74 -26.56 45.56
C ALA A 13 -47.10 -27.89 44.84
N LEU A 14 -47.54 -27.82 43.57
CA LEU A 14 -47.88 -29.01 42.77
C LEU A 14 -46.66 -29.84 42.32
N LEU A 15 -45.42 -29.34 42.52
CA LEU A 15 -44.20 -30.15 42.36
C LEU A 15 -43.91 -31.01 43.60
N GLN A 16 -44.42 -30.62 44.77
CA GLN A 16 -44.21 -31.31 46.06
C GLN A 16 -45.18 -32.48 46.27
N GLU A 17 -46.35 -32.44 45.62
CA GLU A 17 -47.28 -33.57 45.55
C GLU A 17 -46.60 -34.82 44.96
N PRO A 18 -46.85 -36.05 45.47
CA PRO A 18 -46.10 -37.23 45.05
C PRO A 18 -46.48 -37.74 43.65
N ASP A 19 -47.68 -37.44 43.15
CA ASP A 19 -48.23 -38.00 41.90
C ASP A 19 -47.50 -37.45 40.65
N PRO A 20 -46.96 -38.32 39.77
CA PRO A 20 -46.28 -37.89 38.54
C PRO A 20 -47.17 -37.11 37.56
N ILE A 21 -48.49 -37.27 37.61
CA ILE A 21 -49.44 -36.53 36.76
C ILE A 21 -49.50 -35.06 37.18
N PHE A 22 -49.55 -34.77 38.48
CA PHE A 22 -49.53 -33.38 38.98
C PHE A 22 -48.17 -32.73 38.70
N LYS A 23 -47.05 -33.44 38.86
CA LYS A 23 -45.72 -32.97 38.48
C LYS A 23 -45.63 -32.61 36.99
N GLN A 24 -46.14 -33.47 36.10
CA GLN A 24 -46.16 -33.18 34.66
C GLN A 24 -47.04 -31.97 34.31
N HIS A 25 -48.18 -31.78 35.00
CA HIS A 25 -49.02 -30.61 34.82
C HIS A 25 -48.35 -29.33 35.34
N ALA A 26 -47.71 -29.40 36.51
CA ALA A 26 -46.99 -28.28 37.13
C ALA A 26 -45.85 -27.78 36.23
N LEU A 27 -45.00 -28.66 35.70
CA LEU A 27 -43.90 -28.30 34.79
C LEU A 27 -44.41 -27.62 33.51
N LYS A 28 -45.52 -28.08 32.93
CA LYS A 28 -46.16 -27.44 31.77
C LYS A 28 -46.76 -26.07 32.11
N ALA A 29 -47.29 -25.89 33.31
CA ALA A 29 -47.82 -24.61 33.78
C ALA A 29 -46.70 -23.61 34.18
N LEU A 30 -45.53 -24.10 34.61
CA LEU A 30 -44.37 -23.29 34.95
C LEU A 30 -43.68 -22.65 33.73
N ASN A 31 -43.54 -23.37 32.62
CA ASN A 31 -42.82 -22.88 31.43
C ASN A 31 -43.24 -21.46 30.95
N PRO A 32 -44.54 -21.11 30.82
CA PRO A 32 -44.94 -19.74 30.46
C PRO A 32 -44.85 -18.72 31.60
N LEU A 33 -44.67 -19.15 32.86
CA LEU A 33 -44.58 -18.29 34.04
C LEU A 33 -43.13 -17.88 34.37
N VAL A 34 -42.12 -18.62 33.91
CA VAL A 34 -40.70 -18.34 34.24
C VAL A 34 -40.30 -16.88 33.99
N PRO A 35 -40.61 -16.23 32.84
CA PRO A 35 -40.21 -14.84 32.60
C PRO A 35 -40.80 -13.81 33.59
N GLN A 36 -41.89 -14.15 34.29
CA GLN A 36 -42.57 -13.27 35.25
C GLN A 36 -42.22 -13.60 36.71
N PHE A 37 -41.87 -14.85 37.02
CA PHE A 37 -41.71 -15.36 38.39
C PHE A 37 -40.40 -16.13 38.63
N TRP A 38 -39.37 -15.96 37.77
CA TRP A 38 -38.09 -16.68 37.89
C TRP A 38 -37.47 -16.62 39.30
N ALA A 39 -37.62 -15.50 40.01
CA ALA A 39 -37.11 -15.34 41.38
C ALA A 39 -37.81 -16.27 42.40
N GLU A 40 -39.12 -16.48 42.30
CA GLU A 40 -39.84 -17.44 43.16
C GLU A 40 -39.52 -18.90 42.78
N ILE A 41 -39.14 -19.13 41.53
CA ILE A 41 -38.85 -20.48 41.01
C ILE A 41 -37.40 -20.87 41.33
N SER A 42 -36.46 -19.92 41.39
CA SER A 42 -35.04 -20.19 41.68
C SER A 42 -34.82 -20.75 43.10
N GLU A 43 -35.60 -20.32 44.11
CA GLU A 43 -35.57 -20.89 45.46
C GLU A 43 -35.90 -22.40 45.51
N HIS A 44 -36.49 -22.94 44.44
CA HIS A 44 -36.87 -24.35 44.32
C HIS A 44 -36.14 -25.10 43.19
N ILE A 45 -35.09 -24.53 42.60
CA ILE A 45 -34.43 -25.10 41.41
C ILE A 45 -33.91 -26.52 41.63
N ALA A 46 -33.35 -26.83 42.81
CA ALA A 46 -32.90 -28.17 43.19
C ALA A 46 -34.01 -29.25 43.18
N VAL A 47 -35.29 -28.85 43.33
CA VAL A 47 -36.42 -29.77 43.17
C VAL A 47 -36.65 -30.09 41.69
N ILE A 48 -36.45 -29.11 40.81
CA ILE A 48 -36.60 -29.26 39.36
C ILE A 48 -35.44 -30.11 38.79
N GLU A 49 -34.23 -29.96 39.33
CA GLU A 49 -33.06 -30.81 39.01
C GLU A 49 -33.30 -32.27 39.43
N ALA A 50 -33.75 -32.51 40.66
CA ALA A 50 -34.11 -33.86 41.12
C ALA A 50 -35.24 -34.50 40.29
N LEU A 51 -36.13 -33.69 39.69
CA LEU A 51 -37.17 -34.14 38.76
C LEU A 51 -36.63 -34.38 37.33
N TYR A 52 -35.48 -33.82 36.95
CA TYR A 52 -34.76 -34.19 35.72
C TYR A 52 -34.00 -35.50 35.89
N GLU A 53 -33.34 -35.69 37.03
CA GLU A 53 -32.56 -36.91 37.32
C GLU A 53 -33.43 -38.16 37.55
N ASN A 54 -34.63 -38.02 38.12
CA ASN A 54 -35.47 -39.18 38.44
C ASN A 54 -35.96 -39.94 37.19
N GLU A 55 -35.48 -41.18 37.04
CA GLU A 55 -35.83 -42.06 35.92
C GLU A 55 -37.29 -42.50 35.86
N GLU A 56 -38.03 -42.47 36.98
CA GLU A 56 -39.46 -42.82 37.07
C GLU A 56 -40.35 -41.92 36.22
N LEU A 57 -39.89 -40.71 35.90
CA LEU A 57 -40.67 -39.74 35.13
C LEU A 57 -40.60 -40.03 33.61
N PRO A 58 -41.76 -39.96 32.90
CA PRO A 58 -41.79 -40.06 31.45
C PRO A 58 -40.87 -39.04 30.79
N LYS A 59 -40.17 -39.42 29.70
CA LYS A 59 -39.27 -38.52 28.95
C LYS A 59 -39.83 -37.10 28.74
N PRO A 60 -41.04 -36.87 28.19
CA PRO A 60 -41.57 -35.52 27.99
C PRO A 60 -41.92 -34.75 29.28
N ALA A 61 -41.80 -35.35 30.48
CA ALA A 61 -41.81 -34.64 31.75
C ALA A 61 -40.39 -34.23 32.17
N ARG A 62 -39.37 -35.10 31.98
CA ARG A 62 -37.96 -34.75 32.18
C ARG A 62 -37.47 -33.69 31.19
N ASP A 63 -37.86 -33.80 29.92
CA ASP A 63 -37.57 -32.81 28.88
C ASP A 63 -38.11 -31.42 29.29
N ALA A 64 -39.31 -31.39 29.91
CA ALA A 64 -39.93 -30.16 30.42
C ALA A 64 -39.27 -29.64 31.72
N ALA A 65 -38.84 -30.52 32.63
CA ALA A 65 -38.09 -30.13 33.82
C ALA A 65 -36.76 -29.46 33.45
N ALA A 66 -36.00 -30.08 32.54
CA ALA A 66 -34.75 -29.53 32.03
C ALA A 66 -34.95 -28.17 31.33
N LEU A 67 -36.01 -28.00 30.54
CA LEU A 67 -36.29 -26.73 29.88
C LEU A 67 -36.67 -25.62 30.88
N VAL A 68 -37.45 -25.93 31.93
CA VAL A 68 -37.75 -24.97 33.01
C VAL A 68 -36.50 -24.60 33.79
N ALA A 69 -35.67 -25.57 34.19
CA ALA A 69 -34.39 -25.32 34.87
C ALA A 69 -33.48 -24.41 34.01
N SER A 70 -33.31 -24.74 32.73
CA SER A 70 -32.53 -23.94 31.77
C SER A 70 -33.01 -22.48 31.67
N LYS A 71 -34.33 -22.24 31.63
CA LYS A 71 -34.87 -20.87 31.63
C LYS A 71 -34.59 -20.13 32.94
N VAL A 72 -34.65 -20.80 34.10
CA VAL A 72 -34.33 -20.15 35.38
C VAL A 72 -32.84 -19.81 35.46
N TYR A 73 -31.95 -20.72 35.07
CA TYR A 73 -30.50 -20.45 34.98
C TYR A 73 -30.16 -19.32 33.99
N TYR A 74 -30.88 -19.20 32.88
CA TYR A 74 -30.76 -18.06 31.96
C TYR A 74 -31.10 -16.72 32.64
N PHE A 75 -32.17 -16.65 33.47
CA PHE A 75 -32.51 -15.43 34.22
C PHE A 75 -31.62 -15.17 35.43
N LEU A 76 -30.96 -16.20 35.98
CA LEU A 76 -29.89 -16.06 36.98
C LEU A 76 -28.57 -15.56 36.36
N GLY A 77 -28.35 -15.80 35.06
CA GLY A 77 -27.12 -15.46 34.32
C GLY A 77 -26.10 -16.60 34.23
N GLU A 78 -26.43 -17.79 34.72
CA GLU A 78 -25.56 -18.98 34.78
C GLU A 78 -25.69 -19.80 33.49
N TYR A 79 -25.29 -19.18 32.36
CA TYR A 79 -25.52 -19.70 31.01
C TYR A 79 -24.87 -21.06 30.70
N ASP A 80 -23.81 -21.45 31.41
CA ASP A 80 -23.15 -22.75 31.22
C ASP A 80 -23.94 -23.92 31.82
N GLU A 81 -24.71 -23.66 32.88
CA GLU A 81 -25.61 -24.63 33.49
C GLU A 81 -26.93 -24.65 32.72
N ALA A 82 -27.45 -23.48 32.34
CA ALA A 82 -28.58 -23.35 31.42
C ALA A 82 -28.37 -24.19 30.13
N LEU A 83 -27.21 -24.05 29.47
CA LEU A 83 -26.87 -24.84 28.30
C LEU A 83 -26.88 -26.35 28.57
N SER A 84 -26.42 -26.81 29.73
CA SER A 84 -26.39 -28.24 30.07
C SER A 84 -27.81 -28.82 30.17
N PHE A 85 -28.73 -28.09 30.81
CA PHE A 85 -30.14 -28.46 30.90
C PHE A 85 -30.88 -28.27 29.56
N ALA A 86 -30.53 -27.27 28.74
CA ALA A 86 -31.08 -27.11 27.40
C ALA A 86 -30.75 -28.32 26.51
N LEU A 87 -29.49 -28.76 26.49
CA LEU A 87 -29.04 -30.00 25.84
C LEU A 87 -29.70 -31.25 26.45
N GLY A 88 -30.01 -31.22 27.75
CA GLY A 88 -30.79 -32.24 28.44
C GLY A 88 -32.26 -32.33 28.01
N SER A 89 -32.83 -31.25 27.45
CA SER A 89 -34.26 -31.13 27.07
C SER A 89 -34.58 -31.49 25.60
N GLY A 90 -33.57 -31.47 24.72
CA GLY A 90 -33.63 -31.94 23.33
C GLY A 90 -34.86 -31.44 22.52
N ASN A 91 -35.84 -32.32 22.34
CA ASN A 91 -37.05 -32.04 21.56
C ASN A 91 -37.89 -30.87 22.12
N ALA A 92 -37.85 -30.63 23.44
CA ALA A 92 -38.56 -29.51 24.05
C ALA A 92 -37.96 -28.16 23.61
N PHE A 93 -36.63 -28.03 23.62
CA PHE A 93 -35.92 -26.83 23.15
C PHE A 93 -36.19 -26.52 21.67
N GLN A 94 -36.23 -27.55 20.81
CA GLN A 94 -36.55 -27.39 19.39
C GLN A 94 -38.01 -26.95 19.14
N ALA A 95 -38.93 -27.31 20.03
CA ALA A 95 -40.31 -26.81 19.99
C ALA A 95 -40.41 -25.36 20.49
N GLU A 96 -39.65 -25.01 21.53
CA GLU A 96 -39.54 -23.66 22.07
C GLU A 96 -39.03 -22.66 21.00
N THR A 97 -38.13 -23.09 20.09
CA THR A 97 -37.69 -22.26 18.94
C THR A 97 -38.81 -21.81 17.98
N ARG A 98 -40.04 -22.30 18.14
CA ARG A 98 -41.23 -21.90 17.36
C ARG A 98 -42.23 -21.07 18.17
N ALA A 99 -41.89 -20.69 19.40
CA ALA A 99 -42.77 -19.98 20.32
C ALA A 99 -42.45 -18.48 20.38
N TYR A 100 -43.44 -17.67 19.97
CA TYR A 100 -43.37 -16.20 19.92
C TYR A 100 -42.98 -15.61 21.29
N GLY A 101 -41.92 -14.81 21.33
CA GLY A 101 -41.42 -14.19 22.57
C GLY A 101 -40.50 -15.07 23.43
N SER A 102 -39.97 -16.17 22.88
CA SER A 102 -38.86 -16.94 23.49
C SER A 102 -37.54 -16.85 22.70
N GLU A 103 -37.52 -16.01 21.66
CA GLU A 103 -36.42 -15.84 20.71
C GLU A 103 -35.11 -15.42 21.40
N GLU A 104 -35.11 -14.40 22.27
CA GLU A 104 -33.94 -13.91 23.02
C GLU A 104 -33.25 -15.02 23.85
N TYR A 105 -34.04 -15.89 24.48
CA TYR A 105 -33.56 -17.03 25.26
C TYR A 105 -32.94 -18.10 24.35
N VAL A 106 -33.60 -18.44 23.25
CA VAL A 106 -33.11 -19.44 22.30
C VAL A 106 -31.84 -18.95 21.60
N GLU A 107 -31.78 -17.69 21.19
CA GLU A 107 -30.60 -17.05 20.60
C GLU A 107 -29.42 -17.11 21.58
N THR A 108 -29.58 -16.64 22.82
CA THR A 108 -28.50 -16.64 23.82
C THR A 108 -27.97 -18.05 24.11
N ILE A 109 -28.86 -19.04 24.24
CA ILE A 109 -28.46 -20.44 24.47
C ILE A 109 -27.78 -21.04 23.22
N VAL A 110 -28.20 -20.66 22.00
CA VAL A 110 -27.55 -21.08 20.75
C VAL A 110 -26.16 -20.47 20.60
N SER A 111 -25.98 -19.17 20.87
CA SER A 111 -24.65 -18.53 20.88
C SER A 111 -23.73 -19.22 21.89
N LYS A 112 -24.20 -19.44 23.12
CA LYS A 112 -23.43 -20.13 24.17
C LYS A 112 -23.10 -21.58 23.81
N ALA A 113 -23.97 -22.28 23.09
CA ALA A 113 -23.71 -23.62 22.56
C ALA A 113 -22.59 -23.61 21.50
N ILE A 114 -22.63 -22.64 20.58
CA ILE A 114 -21.60 -22.42 19.55
C ILE A 114 -20.25 -22.11 20.21
N ASP A 115 -20.20 -21.14 21.14
CA ASP A 115 -18.98 -20.78 21.90
C ASP A 115 -18.34 -22.02 22.55
N ARG A 116 -19.13 -22.82 23.28
CA ARG A 116 -18.63 -23.99 24.01
C ARG A 116 -18.17 -25.11 23.08
N TYR A 117 -18.80 -25.25 21.91
CA TYR A 117 -18.37 -26.22 20.89
C TYR A 117 -17.07 -25.79 20.19
N ILE A 118 -16.90 -24.49 19.90
CA ILE A 118 -15.64 -23.93 19.37
C ILE A 118 -14.51 -24.13 20.38
N GLN A 119 -14.74 -23.82 21.66
CA GLN A 119 -13.77 -24.05 22.73
C GLN A 119 -13.38 -25.52 22.85
N ALA A 120 -14.35 -26.44 22.87
CA ALA A 120 -14.09 -27.87 22.93
C ALA A 120 -13.33 -28.40 21.70
N ARG A 121 -13.65 -27.93 20.49
CA ARG A 121 -12.90 -28.29 19.26
C ARG A 121 -11.45 -27.78 19.29
N SER A 122 -11.25 -26.54 19.74
CA SER A 122 -9.91 -25.97 19.91
C SER A 122 -9.08 -26.74 20.96
N ALA A 123 -9.74 -27.20 22.04
CA ALA A 123 -9.12 -28.05 23.06
C ALA A 123 -8.78 -29.46 22.54
N GLU A 124 -9.68 -30.14 21.80
CA GLU A 124 -9.37 -31.43 21.14
C GLU A 124 -8.14 -31.30 20.23
N GLN A 125 -8.10 -30.25 19.39
CA GLN A 125 -6.98 -29.97 18.47
C GLN A 125 -5.65 -29.70 19.20
N SER A 126 -5.73 -29.16 20.42
CA SER A 126 -4.59 -28.88 21.31
C SER A 126 -4.10 -30.12 22.09
N GLY A 127 -4.65 -31.32 21.81
CA GLY A 127 -4.32 -32.56 22.52
C GLY A 127 -5.10 -32.77 23.83
N GLY A 128 -6.16 -31.98 24.05
CA GLY A 128 -7.09 -32.15 25.17
C GLY A 128 -7.87 -33.48 25.07
N LYS A 129 -8.17 -34.08 26.23
CA LYS A 129 -8.89 -35.36 26.32
C LYS A 129 -10.40 -35.22 26.47
N GLU A 130 -10.93 -34.00 26.41
CA GLU A 130 -12.37 -33.73 26.51
C GLU A 130 -13.06 -34.08 25.20
N LYS A 131 -13.65 -35.27 25.14
CA LYS A 131 -14.51 -35.67 24.03
C LYS A 131 -15.77 -34.81 24.04
N ILE A 132 -16.11 -34.24 22.88
CA ILE A 132 -17.34 -33.46 22.71
C ILE A 132 -18.58 -34.33 22.99
N ASP A 133 -19.56 -33.74 23.69
CA ASP A 133 -20.86 -34.37 23.94
C ASP A 133 -21.63 -34.54 22.60
N PRO A 134 -22.05 -35.76 22.22
CA PRO A 134 -22.85 -35.98 21.02
C PRO A 134 -24.18 -35.20 21.01
N ARG A 135 -24.72 -34.81 22.17
CA ARG A 135 -25.90 -33.91 22.28
C ARG A 135 -25.59 -32.53 21.73
N LEU A 136 -24.43 -31.97 22.09
CA LEU A 136 -23.98 -30.65 21.61
C LEU A 136 -23.72 -30.68 20.10
N GLN A 137 -23.04 -31.73 19.61
CA GLN A 137 -22.86 -31.92 18.17
C GLN A 137 -24.20 -32.05 17.42
N SER A 138 -25.16 -32.83 17.93
CA SER A 138 -26.47 -33.02 17.27
C SER A 138 -27.30 -31.73 17.22
N THR A 139 -27.29 -30.92 18.29
CA THR A 139 -27.94 -29.59 18.29
C THR A 139 -27.31 -28.67 17.24
N ILE A 140 -25.98 -28.68 17.12
CA ILE A 140 -25.24 -27.83 16.19
C ILE A 140 -25.40 -28.29 14.74
N GLU A 141 -25.46 -29.59 14.46
CA GLU A 141 -25.82 -30.12 13.14
C GLU A 141 -27.27 -29.75 12.76
N GLY A 142 -28.19 -29.63 13.74
CA GLY A 142 -29.52 -29.05 13.55
C GLY A 142 -29.51 -27.54 13.24
N ILE A 143 -28.62 -26.76 13.88
CA ILE A 143 -28.42 -25.33 13.59
C ILE A 143 -27.89 -25.15 12.15
N PHE A 144 -26.85 -25.89 11.77
CA PHE A 144 -26.31 -25.86 10.41
C PHE A 144 -27.36 -26.24 9.35
N PHE A 145 -28.20 -27.24 9.63
CA PHE A 145 -29.28 -27.61 8.71
C PHE A 145 -30.30 -26.47 8.54
N ARG A 146 -30.69 -25.81 9.65
CA ARG A 146 -31.60 -24.66 9.62
C ARG A 146 -31.04 -23.49 8.82
N CYS A 147 -29.80 -23.06 9.09
CA CYS A 147 -29.16 -21.97 8.33
C CYS A 147 -29.04 -22.28 6.82
N ILE A 148 -28.97 -23.57 6.45
CA ILE A 148 -28.96 -24.02 5.05
C ILE A 148 -30.37 -24.03 4.42
N GLU A 149 -31.44 -24.25 5.19
CA GLU A 149 -32.84 -24.09 4.72
C GLU A 149 -33.26 -22.61 4.63
N GLU A 150 -32.79 -21.77 5.54
CA GLU A 150 -33.08 -20.32 5.61
C GLU A 150 -32.22 -19.51 4.62
N GLY A 151 -31.15 -20.10 4.08
CA GLY A 151 -30.29 -19.49 3.06
C GLY A 151 -29.13 -18.63 3.60
N GLU A 152 -28.90 -18.65 4.92
CA GLU A 152 -27.87 -17.87 5.61
C GLU A 152 -26.47 -18.50 5.52
N PHE A 153 -26.05 -18.87 4.31
CA PHE A 153 -24.82 -19.62 4.05
C PHE A 153 -23.56 -18.95 4.59
N LYS A 154 -23.52 -17.61 4.68
CA LYS A 154 -22.39 -16.85 5.24
C LYS A 154 -22.20 -17.14 6.73
N GLN A 155 -23.28 -17.15 7.51
CA GLN A 155 -23.23 -17.45 8.95
C GLN A 155 -22.86 -18.91 9.18
N ALA A 156 -23.42 -19.83 8.39
CA ALA A 156 -23.03 -21.24 8.41
C ALA A 156 -21.54 -21.45 8.07
N ILE A 157 -20.98 -20.69 7.12
CA ILE A 157 -19.55 -20.72 6.79
C ILE A 157 -18.70 -20.17 7.94
N GLY A 158 -19.09 -19.06 8.58
CA GLY A 158 -18.38 -18.51 9.74
C GLY A 158 -18.26 -19.53 10.88
N ILE A 159 -19.40 -20.09 11.31
CA ILE A 159 -19.44 -21.10 12.39
C ILE A 159 -18.68 -22.38 11.98
N ALA A 160 -18.71 -22.78 10.70
CA ALA A 160 -17.95 -23.93 10.21
C ALA A 160 -16.43 -23.70 10.22
N LEU A 161 -15.97 -22.47 9.91
CA LEU A 161 -14.57 -22.08 10.01
C LEU A 161 -14.10 -22.02 11.47
N GLU A 162 -14.85 -21.36 12.35
CA GLU A 162 -14.51 -21.25 13.78
C GLU A 162 -14.50 -22.61 14.50
N SER A 163 -15.39 -23.53 14.11
CA SER A 163 -15.44 -24.89 14.66
C SER A 163 -14.60 -25.94 13.91
N HIS A 164 -13.75 -25.50 12.99
CA HIS A 164 -12.84 -26.32 12.18
C HIS A 164 -13.53 -27.43 11.33
N ARG A 165 -14.82 -27.32 10.97
CA ARG A 165 -15.59 -28.33 10.22
C ARG A 165 -15.61 -28.08 8.70
N LEU A 166 -14.54 -28.49 8.03
CA LEU A 166 -14.40 -28.40 6.57
C LEU A 166 -15.52 -29.10 5.77
N ASP A 167 -16.01 -30.26 6.25
CA ASP A 167 -17.08 -31.03 5.59
C ASP A 167 -18.31 -30.16 5.28
N ILE A 168 -18.67 -29.27 6.21
CA ILE A 168 -19.87 -28.43 6.11
C ILE A 168 -19.73 -27.45 4.95
N ILE A 169 -18.55 -26.86 4.75
CA ILE A 169 -18.24 -25.95 3.64
C ILE A 169 -18.41 -26.68 2.30
N SER A 170 -17.92 -27.93 2.18
CA SER A 170 -18.16 -28.73 0.96
C SER A 170 -19.64 -29.12 0.78
N SER A 171 -20.39 -29.34 1.86
CA SER A 171 -21.82 -29.66 1.78
C SER A 171 -22.68 -28.47 1.37
N ILE A 172 -22.28 -27.25 1.76
CA ILE A 172 -22.89 -25.99 1.33
C ILE A 172 -22.57 -25.77 -0.16
N TYR A 173 -21.29 -25.84 -0.54
CA TYR A 173 -20.88 -25.63 -1.94
C TYR A 173 -21.55 -26.62 -2.90
N THR A 174 -21.64 -27.91 -2.52
CA THR A 174 -22.34 -28.94 -3.32
C THR A 174 -23.83 -28.62 -3.56
N LYS A 175 -24.46 -27.86 -2.66
CA LYS A 175 -25.87 -27.44 -2.78
C LYS A 175 -26.06 -26.14 -3.56
N THR A 176 -25.18 -25.14 -3.35
CA THR A 176 -25.33 -23.81 -3.95
C THR A 176 -24.62 -23.67 -5.30
N ASN A 177 -23.47 -24.33 -5.46
CA ASN A 177 -22.44 -24.03 -6.45
C ASN A 177 -22.02 -22.54 -6.49
N ASP A 178 -22.40 -21.75 -5.46
CA ASP A 178 -22.11 -20.33 -5.39
C ASP A 178 -20.67 -20.15 -4.91
N THR A 179 -19.90 -19.57 -5.81
CA THR A 179 -18.46 -19.42 -5.77
C THR A 179 -18.05 -18.06 -5.20
N SER A 180 -19.00 -17.14 -4.97
CA SER A 180 -18.83 -15.95 -4.12
C SER A 180 -18.71 -16.32 -2.63
N LEU A 181 -19.38 -17.40 -2.21
CA LEU A 181 -19.27 -17.96 -0.86
C LEU A 181 -17.86 -18.52 -0.59
N LEU A 182 -17.20 -19.10 -1.60
CA LEU A 182 -15.81 -19.55 -1.48
C LEU A 182 -14.83 -18.38 -1.30
N SER A 183 -15.03 -17.26 -2.00
CA SER A 183 -14.25 -16.04 -1.74
C SER A 183 -14.52 -15.45 -0.35
N TYR A 184 -15.76 -15.50 0.15
CA TYR A 184 -16.07 -15.09 1.52
C TYR A 184 -15.40 -16.00 2.56
N ALA A 185 -15.40 -17.32 2.37
CA ALA A 185 -14.69 -18.26 3.23
C ALA A 185 -13.17 -17.99 3.24
N MET A 186 -12.58 -17.74 2.06
CA MET A 186 -11.17 -17.40 1.92
C MET A 186 -10.84 -16.06 2.61
N GLU A 187 -11.67 -15.02 2.44
CA GLU A 187 -11.48 -13.73 3.12
C GLU A 187 -11.59 -13.87 4.64
N GLY A 188 -12.57 -14.64 5.13
CA GLY A 188 -12.69 -15.00 6.54
C GLY A 188 -11.38 -15.58 7.08
N VAL A 189 -10.83 -16.61 6.43
CA VAL A 189 -9.56 -17.25 6.81
C VAL A 189 -8.33 -16.34 6.71
N LEU A 190 -8.35 -15.34 5.82
CA LEU A 190 -7.21 -14.43 5.60
C LEU A 190 -7.23 -13.18 6.49
N ASP A 191 -8.39 -12.78 7.01
CA ASP A 191 -8.56 -11.59 7.85
C ASP A 191 -8.92 -11.92 9.33
N THR A 192 -9.32 -13.16 9.65
CA THR A 192 -9.36 -13.66 11.04
C THR A 192 -8.00 -14.22 11.47
N GLY A 193 -7.70 -14.13 12.77
CA GLY A 193 -6.40 -14.52 13.34
C GLY A 193 -6.25 -16.02 13.61
N PHE A 194 -6.64 -16.89 12.67
CA PHE A 194 -6.40 -18.33 12.77
C PHE A 194 -4.91 -18.68 12.74
N SER A 195 -4.54 -19.81 13.35
CA SER A 195 -3.17 -20.33 13.28
C SER A 195 -2.78 -20.67 11.84
N LEU A 196 -1.49 -20.46 11.53
CA LEU A 196 -0.95 -20.68 10.18
C LEU A 196 -1.21 -22.10 9.66
N SER A 197 -1.08 -23.11 10.53
CA SER A 197 -1.33 -24.51 10.19
C SER A 197 -2.80 -24.82 9.86
N TYR A 198 -3.76 -24.15 10.50
CA TYR A 198 -5.19 -24.31 10.16
C TYR A 198 -5.52 -23.54 8.87
N ARG A 199 -5.06 -22.29 8.74
CA ARG A 199 -5.19 -21.49 7.52
C ARG A 199 -4.74 -22.25 6.27
N ASP A 200 -3.56 -22.87 6.30
CA ASP A 200 -3.04 -23.62 5.16
C ASP A 200 -3.87 -24.89 4.86
N GLN A 201 -4.41 -25.55 5.89
CA GLN A 201 -5.36 -26.66 5.71
C GLN A 201 -6.66 -26.21 5.03
N VAL A 202 -7.25 -25.09 5.48
CA VAL A 202 -8.49 -24.57 4.85
C VAL A 202 -8.23 -24.14 3.41
N LEU A 203 -7.14 -23.41 3.13
CA LEU A 203 -6.83 -22.94 1.79
C LEU A 203 -6.53 -24.11 0.83
N ARG A 204 -5.80 -25.14 1.27
CA ARG A 204 -5.59 -26.38 0.49
C ARG A 204 -6.89 -27.15 0.24
N PHE A 205 -7.87 -27.08 1.15
CA PHE A 205 -9.20 -27.67 0.99
C PHE A 205 -10.13 -26.85 0.08
N LEU A 206 -10.06 -25.51 0.13
CA LEU A 206 -10.84 -24.62 -0.73
C LEU A 206 -10.38 -24.68 -2.20
N PHE A 207 -9.09 -24.86 -2.47
CA PHE A 207 -8.53 -24.91 -3.82
C PHE A 207 -9.27 -25.85 -4.79
N PRO A 208 -9.45 -27.17 -4.51
CA PRO A 208 -10.19 -28.09 -5.38
C PRO A 208 -11.71 -27.86 -5.43
N LEU A 209 -12.27 -26.97 -4.60
CA LEU A 209 -13.68 -26.60 -4.66
C LEU A 209 -13.95 -25.45 -5.66
N PHE A 210 -12.93 -24.70 -6.09
CA PHE A 210 -13.10 -23.72 -7.16
C PHE A 210 -13.29 -24.43 -8.52
N PRO A 211 -14.28 -24.01 -9.34
CA PRO A 211 -14.44 -24.54 -10.69
C PRO A 211 -13.26 -24.14 -11.57
N GLN A 212 -12.93 -24.96 -12.57
CA GLN A 212 -11.90 -24.60 -13.56
C GLN A 212 -12.31 -23.31 -14.29
N PRO A 213 -11.47 -22.26 -14.28
CA PRO A 213 -11.85 -20.97 -14.82
C PRO A 213 -11.87 -21.00 -16.35
N THR A 214 -12.90 -20.38 -16.93
CA THR A 214 -13.14 -20.27 -18.37
C THR A 214 -13.27 -18.78 -18.74
N ALA A 215 -12.72 -18.36 -19.88
CA ALA A 215 -12.61 -16.96 -20.28
C ALA A 215 -13.95 -16.32 -20.70
N GLY A 216 -14.99 -17.11 -20.95
CA GLY A 216 -16.29 -16.62 -21.45
C GLY A 216 -17.08 -15.76 -20.47
N ASP A 217 -17.13 -16.15 -19.18
CA ASP A 217 -18.05 -15.56 -18.20
C ASP A 217 -17.44 -14.40 -17.37
N GLY A 218 -16.21 -13.97 -17.70
CA GLY A 218 -15.51 -12.92 -16.95
C GLY A 218 -15.26 -13.29 -15.48
N SER A 219 -15.04 -14.58 -15.21
CA SER A 219 -15.15 -15.18 -13.88
C SER A 219 -14.37 -14.43 -12.77
N PRO A 220 -15.05 -13.92 -11.70
CA PRO A 220 -14.39 -13.13 -10.67
C PRO A 220 -13.41 -13.96 -9.80
N HIS A 221 -13.47 -15.29 -9.91
CA HIS A 221 -12.68 -16.24 -9.14
C HIS A 221 -11.21 -16.30 -9.54
N VAL A 222 -10.82 -15.78 -10.72
CA VAL A 222 -9.41 -15.69 -11.13
C VAL A 222 -8.57 -14.96 -10.07
N HIS A 223 -9.05 -13.81 -9.57
CA HIS A 223 -8.35 -13.06 -8.52
C HIS A 223 -8.28 -13.85 -7.19
N ALA A 224 -9.38 -14.52 -6.80
CA ALA A 224 -9.42 -15.31 -5.57
C ALA A 224 -8.48 -16.53 -5.65
N LEU A 225 -8.46 -17.22 -6.78
CA LEU A 225 -7.61 -18.37 -7.03
C LEU A 225 -6.13 -17.97 -7.04
N THR A 226 -5.76 -16.87 -7.70
CA THR A 226 -4.38 -16.35 -7.63
C THR A 226 -4.02 -15.93 -6.20
N ARG A 227 -4.90 -15.25 -5.46
CA ARG A 227 -4.66 -14.85 -4.06
C ARG A 227 -4.42 -16.07 -3.16
N LEU A 228 -5.15 -17.17 -3.38
CA LEU A 228 -4.97 -18.45 -2.69
C LEU A 228 -3.61 -19.09 -3.04
N LEU A 229 -3.30 -19.21 -4.34
CA LEU A 229 -2.03 -19.80 -4.82
C LEU A 229 -0.80 -19.02 -4.33
N VAL A 230 -0.82 -17.69 -4.45
CA VAL A 230 0.22 -16.80 -3.90
C VAL A 230 0.34 -16.97 -2.38
N THR A 231 -0.78 -17.09 -1.66
CA THR A 231 -0.77 -17.27 -0.21
C THR A 231 -0.10 -18.58 0.21
N LEU A 232 -0.45 -19.70 -0.42
CA LEU A 232 0.15 -20.99 -0.11
C LEU A 232 1.61 -21.08 -0.59
N SER A 233 1.93 -20.45 -1.73
CA SER A 233 3.23 -20.58 -2.41
C SER A 233 3.64 -22.06 -2.64
N ASP A 234 2.67 -22.96 -2.82
CA ASP A 234 2.86 -24.39 -3.11
C ASP A 234 2.97 -24.64 -4.64
N PRO A 235 4.14 -25.02 -5.19
CA PRO A 235 4.27 -25.33 -6.62
C PRO A 235 3.38 -26.50 -7.05
N SER A 236 3.25 -27.52 -6.20
CA SER A 236 2.50 -28.76 -6.44
C SER A 236 1.00 -28.59 -6.72
N LEU A 237 0.38 -27.50 -6.25
CA LEU A 237 -1.01 -27.14 -6.56
C LEU A 237 -1.12 -26.26 -7.81
N THR A 238 -0.14 -25.38 -7.99
CA THR A 238 -0.07 -24.42 -9.09
C THR A 238 0.22 -25.11 -10.42
N MET A 239 1.13 -26.09 -10.43
CA MET A 239 1.59 -26.77 -11.63
C MET A 239 0.50 -27.56 -12.37
N PRO A 240 -0.31 -28.42 -11.72
CA PRO A 240 -1.42 -29.10 -12.39
C PRO A 240 -2.45 -28.13 -12.97
N LEU A 241 -2.73 -27.02 -12.28
CA LEU A 241 -3.62 -25.97 -12.79
C LEU A 241 -3.04 -25.33 -14.05
N LEU A 242 -1.80 -24.86 -14.02
CA LEU A 242 -1.16 -24.24 -15.19
C LEU A 242 -1.10 -25.19 -16.40
N SER A 243 -0.72 -26.46 -16.20
CA SER A 243 -0.75 -27.45 -17.28
C SER A 243 -2.16 -27.73 -17.83
N SER A 244 -3.20 -27.71 -16.99
CA SER A 244 -4.59 -27.84 -17.46
C SER A 244 -5.04 -26.61 -18.28
N LEU A 245 -4.65 -25.40 -17.84
CA LEU A 245 -4.99 -24.14 -18.51
C LEU A 245 -4.20 -23.94 -19.81
N VAL A 246 -2.98 -24.47 -19.93
CA VAL A 246 -2.25 -24.50 -21.21
C VAL A 246 -2.95 -25.40 -22.24
N ALA A 247 -3.67 -26.44 -21.80
CA ALA A 247 -4.43 -27.33 -22.68
C ALA A 247 -5.80 -26.76 -23.08
N SER A 248 -6.45 -25.95 -22.24
CA SER A 248 -7.77 -25.35 -22.52
C SER A 248 -7.70 -23.90 -23.03
N GLU A 249 -7.05 -23.00 -22.29
CA GLU A 249 -7.12 -21.54 -22.48
C GLU A 249 -5.76 -20.85 -22.26
N GLN A 250 -4.87 -20.97 -23.25
CA GLN A 250 -3.55 -20.36 -23.28
C GLN A 250 -3.48 -18.86 -22.88
N LEU A 251 -4.51 -18.05 -23.18
CA LEU A 251 -4.56 -16.63 -22.82
C LEU A 251 -4.77 -16.41 -21.32
N LEU A 252 -5.58 -17.27 -20.68
CA LEU A 252 -5.83 -17.23 -19.24
C LEU A 252 -4.60 -17.72 -18.47
N ALA A 253 -3.87 -18.71 -18.98
CA ALA A 253 -2.58 -19.13 -18.43
C ALA A 253 -1.55 -17.98 -18.39
N TYR A 254 -1.47 -17.14 -19.44
CA TYR A 254 -0.62 -15.94 -19.41
C TYR A 254 -1.07 -14.91 -18.37
N GLN A 255 -2.39 -14.67 -18.21
CA GLN A 255 -2.89 -13.76 -17.16
C GLN A 255 -2.53 -14.27 -15.76
N PHE A 256 -2.74 -15.56 -15.47
CA PHE A 256 -2.32 -16.16 -14.22
C PHE A 256 -0.81 -16.01 -14.00
N ALA A 257 0.04 -16.20 -15.02
CA ALA A 257 1.48 -16.00 -14.89
C ALA A 257 1.86 -14.54 -14.54
N PHE A 258 1.22 -13.55 -15.16
CA PHE A 258 1.43 -12.13 -14.80
C PHE A 258 0.96 -11.82 -13.36
N ASP A 259 -0.18 -12.35 -12.95
CA ASP A 259 -0.74 -12.10 -11.62
C ASP A 259 0.06 -12.82 -10.51
N LEU A 260 0.57 -14.02 -10.78
CA LEU A 260 1.50 -14.75 -9.91
C LEU A 260 2.83 -14.01 -9.76
N VAL A 261 3.35 -13.36 -10.81
CA VAL A 261 4.56 -12.53 -10.76
C VAL A 261 4.36 -11.25 -9.93
N GLU A 262 3.15 -10.67 -9.92
CA GLU A 262 2.86 -9.46 -9.12
C GLU A 262 2.64 -9.74 -7.62
N GLY A 263 2.33 -10.98 -7.25
CA GLY A 263 2.05 -11.38 -5.86
C GLY A 263 3.04 -12.35 -5.22
N GLY A 264 3.73 -13.17 -6.01
CA GLY A 264 4.49 -14.34 -5.55
C GLY A 264 5.85 -14.02 -4.91
N SER A 265 6.39 -14.99 -4.18
CA SER A 265 7.78 -14.98 -3.73
C SER A 265 8.72 -15.45 -4.85
N GLN A 266 9.96 -14.95 -4.88
CA GLN A 266 10.92 -15.29 -5.95
C GLN A 266 11.26 -16.79 -5.97
N ASP A 267 11.54 -17.39 -4.82
CA ASP A 267 11.71 -18.84 -4.66
C ASP A 267 10.54 -19.63 -5.29
N PHE A 268 9.29 -19.27 -5.01
CA PHE A 268 8.12 -19.91 -5.63
C PHE A 268 8.12 -19.75 -7.17
N LEU A 269 8.45 -18.57 -7.70
CA LEU A 269 8.53 -18.33 -9.15
C LEU A 269 9.69 -19.09 -9.82
N GLU A 270 10.84 -19.22 -9.15
CA GLU A 270 11.99 -19.99 -9.67
C GLU A 270 11.75 -21.51 -9.61
N ASN A 271 11.10 -22.00 -8.55
CA ASN A 271 10.66 -23.40 -8.46
C ASN A 271 9.62 -23.72 -9.55
N LEU A 272 8.63 -22.86 -9.79
CA LEU A 272 7.72 -22.99 -10.95
C LEU A 272 8.47 -22.99 -12.29
N ARG A 273 9.46 -22.10 -12.47
CA ARG A 273 10.27 -22.04 -13.71
C ARG A 273 11.02 -23.36 -13.96
N THR A 274 11.46 -24.06 -12.91
CA THR A 274 12.21 -25.32 -13.02
C THR A 274 11.31 -26.56 -13.10
N GLU A 275 10.11 -26.54 -12.51
CA GLU A 275 9.13 -27.64 -12.56
C GLU A 275 8.22 -27.61 -13.81
N LEU A 276 8.21 -26.52 -14.57
CA LEU A 276 7.44 -26.39 -15.82
C LEU A 276 7.92 -27.39 -16.90
N PRO A 277 7.06 -28.34 -17.36
CA PRO A 277 7.44 -29.33 -18.36
C PRO A 277 7.61 -28.69 -19.75
N ASP A 278 8.51 -29.23 -20.57
CA ASP A 278 8.76 -28.73 -21.93
C ASP A 278 7.56 -28.91 -22.87
N GLY A 279 6.77 -29.97 -22.69
CA GLY A 279 5.58 -30.24 -23.51
C GLY A 279 5.86 -30.73 -24.94
N ASP A 280 4.79 -30.77 -25.73
CA ASP A 280 4.79 -31.19 -27.14
C ASP A 280 5.19 -30.02 -28.06
N GLU A 281 5.47 -30.29 -29.34
CA GLU A 281 5.89 -29.26 -30.32
C GLU A 281 4.93 -28.07 -30.46
N LYS A 282 3.64 -28.23 -30.11
CA LYS A 282 2.66 -27.15 -30.11
C LYS A 282 2.57 -26.37 -28.79
N THR A 283 2.97 -26.97 -27.67
CA THR A 283 2.90 -26.35 -26.33
C THR A 283 4.23 -25.81 -25.84
N LYS A 284 5.37 -26.29 -26.34
CA LYS A 284 6.72 -25.69 -26.17
C LYS A 284 6.74 -24.16 -26.26
N PRO A 285 6.30 -23.50 -27.36
CA PRO A 285 6.33 -22.04 -27.44
C PRO A 285 5.42 -21.32 -26.45
N ILE A 286 4.42 -22.00 -25.88
CA ILE A 286 3.55 -21.46 -24.81
C ILE A 286 4.28 -21.59 -23.46
N TYR A 287 4.90 -22.75 -23.18
CA TYR A 287 5.71 -22.96 -21.98
C TYR A 287 6.94 -22.05 -21.94
N ASP A 288 7.60 -21.79 -23.07
CA ASP A 288 8.74 -20.86 -23.13
C ASP A 288 8.31 -19.39 -22.99
N LYS A 289 7.15 -18.99 -23.55
CA LYS A 289 6.52 -17.71 -23.23
C LYS A 289 6.20 -17.60 -21.73
N LEU A 290 5.65 -18.65 -21.10
CA LEU A 290 5.36 -18.68 -19.66
C LEU A 290 6.62 -18.58 -18.79
N ARG A 291 7.69 -19.34 -19.10
CA ARG A 291 9.01 -19.26 -18.43
C ARG A 291 9.59 -17.84 -18.51
N THR A 292 9.41 -17.18 -19.65
CA THR A 292 9.85 -15.79 -19.86
C THR A 292 9.04 -14.80 -19.01
N ILE A 293 7.71 -14.95 -18.93
CA ILE A 293 6.83 -14.13 -18.08
C ILE A 293 7.18 -14.32 -16.59
N LEU A 294 7.30 -15.58 -16.13
CA LEU A 294 7.60 -15.93 -14.72
C LEU A 294 8.98 -15.44 -14.26
N THR A 295 9.89 -15.15 -15.18
CA THR A 295 11.19 -14.52 -14.88
C THR A 295 11.05 -13.01 -14.55
N GLY A 296 9.85 -12.42 -14.66
CA GLY A 296 9.53 -11.05 -14.24
C GLY A 296 10.10 -9.92 -15.11
N LYS A 297 11.19 -10.19 -15.84
CA LYS A 297 11.89 -9.23 -16.72
C LYS A 297 10.95 -8.54 -17.72
N GLU A 298 10.00 -9.26 -18.32
CA GLU A 298 9.04 -8.67 -19.27
C GLU A 298 7.97 -7.79 -18.60
N SER A 299 7.43 -8.19 -17.44
CA SER A 299 6.51 -7.37 -16.65
C SER A 299 7.15 -6.02 -16.28
N VAL A 300 8.43 -6.05 -15.89
CA VAL A 300 9.19 -4.84 -15.55
C VAL A 300 9.49 -3.98 -16.78
N LYS A 301 9.82 -4.56 -17.94
CA LYS A 301 9.97 -3.82 -19.21
C LYS A 301 8.69 -3.06 -19.60
N LEU A 302 7.54 -3.72 -19.49
CA LEU A 302 6.24 -3.12 -19.80
C LEU A 302 5.91 -1.95 -18.86
N TYR A 303 6.13 -2.11 -17.56
CA TYR A 303 5.96 -1.02 -16.59
C TYR A 303 6.98 0.13 -16.78
N ARG A 304 8.24 -0.16 -17.15
CA ARG A 304 9.25 0.85 -17.52
C ARG A 304 8.77 1.70 -18.71
N GLU A 305 8.23 1.05 -19.74
CA GLU A 305 7.77 1.75 -20.94
C GLU A 305 6.50 2.59 -20.69
N PHE A 306 5.60 2.11 -19.81
CA PHE A 306 4.50 2.92 -19.27
C PHE A 306 5.00 4.21 -18.59
N LEU A 307 6.01 4.12 -17.72
CA LEU A 307 6.59 5.26 -16.99
C LEU A 307 7.36 6.23 -17.91
N LYS A 308 8.11 5.69 -18.89
CA LYS A 308 8.85 6.48 -19.89
C LYS A 308 7.89 7.35 -20.73
N ARG A 309 6.75 6.78 -21.16
CA ARG A 309 5.75 7.47 -21.99
C ARG A 309 4.91 8.49 -21.24
N ASN A 310 4.52 8.19 -20.00
CA ASN A 310 3.61 9.03 -19.21
C ASN A 310 4.33 9.99 -18.27
N ASN A 311 5.63 10.27 -18.46
CA ASN A 311 6.38 11.08 -17.51
C ASN A 311 5.88 12.55 -17.43
N GLN A 312 5.22 12.91 -16.32
CA GLN A 312 4.76 14.27 -16.00
C GLN A 312 5.54 14.94 -14.86
N THR A 313 6.85 14.66 -14.72
CA THR A 313 7.71 15.36 -13.74
C THR A 313 7.89 16.85 -14.06
N ASP A 314 7.50 17.74 -13.14
CA ASP A 314 7.78 19.18 -13.25
C ASP A 314 9.24 19.50 -12.87
N LEU A 315 10.14 19.56 -13.87
CA LEU A 315 11.55 19.95 -13.68
C LEU A 315 11.75 21.33 -12.99
N ILE A 316 10.73 22.19 -13.02
CA ILE A 316 10.72 23.49 -12.33
C ILE A 316 10.79 23.31 -10.80
N ILE A 317 10.17 22.26 -10.24
CA ILE A 317 10.17 21.99 -8.80
C ILE A 317 11.58 21.61 -8.32
N LEU A 318 12.28 20.78 -9.10
CA LEU A 318 13.69 20.43 -8.86
C LEU A 318 14.61 21.65 -8.99
N LYS A 319 14.41 22.51 -10.00
CA LYS A 319 15.22 23.74 -10.17
C LYS A 319 14.99 24.74 -9.02
N ASN A 320 13.74 25.01 -8.64
CA ASN A 320 13.41 25.84 -7.47
C ASN A 320 14.03 25.29 -6.17
N THR A 321 14.05 23.96 -5.99
CA THR A 321 14.60 23.33 -4.79
C THR A 321 16.13 23.35 -4.80
N LYS A 322 16.77 23.15 -5.96
CA LYS A 322 18.22 23.34 -6.16
C LYS A 322 18.66 24.76 -5.83
N ASP A 323 17.92 25.78 -6.26
CA ASP A 323 18.29 27.18 -6.05
C ASP A 323 18.07 27.65 -4.59
N ALA A 324 17.20 26.97 -3.83
CA ALA A 324 16.92 27.25 -2.43
C ALA A 324 17.82 26.46 -1.43
N LEU A 325 18.32 25.29 -1.83
CA LEU A 325 19.15 24.40 -1.00
C LEU A 325 20.64 24.60 -1.25
N GLU A 326 21.43 24.77 -0.18
CA GLU A 326 22.86 25.07 -0.31
C GLU A 326 23.68 23.85 -0.77
N PRO A 327 24.32 23.86 -1.98
CA PRO A 327 24.92 22.65 -2.57
C PRO A 327 26.07 22.02 -1.79
N ARG A 328 26.76 22.79 -0.94
CA ARG A 328 27.88 22.33 -0.11
C ARG A 328 27.43 21.56 1.14
N SER A 329 26.15 21.61 1.48
CA SER A 329 25.60 20.90 2.64
C SER A 329 25.24 19.46 2.26
N SER A 330 25.96 18.50 2.84
CA SER A 330 25.81 17.07 2.51
C SER A 330 24.37 16.54 2.69
N ILE A 331 23.65 17.03 3.72
CA ILE A 331 22.24 16.69 3.94
C ILE A 331 21.31 17.27 2.86
N TYR A 332 21.52 18.51 2.44
CA TYR A 332 20.71 19.14 1.39
C TYR A 332 20.98 18.55 0.00
N HIS A 333 22.24 18.22 -0.30
CA HIS A 333 22.58 17.46 -1.50
C HIS A 333 21.88 16.09 -1.49
N THR A 334 21.90 15.39 -0.36
CA THR A 334 21.23 14.08 -0.22
C THR A 334 19.71 14.19 -0.37
N ALA A 335 19.08 15.24 0.19
CA ALA A 335 17.65 15.51 0.01
C ALA A 335 17.26 15.70 -1.45
N LEU A 336 17.98 16.55 -2.19
CA LEU A 336 17.68 16.83 -3.60
C LEU A 336 18.01 15.63 -4.51
N THR A 337 19.06 14.88 -4.20
CA THR A 337 19.34 13.58 -4.84
C THR A 337 18.16 12.61 -4.67
N LEU A 338 17.64 12.43 -3.45
CA LEU A 338 16.51 11.55 -3.17
C LEU A 338 15.21 12.04 -3.82
N GLN A 339 14.93 13.34 -3.76
CA GLN A 339 13.78 13.96 -4.42
C GLN A 339 13.80 13.70 -5.94
N ASN A 340 14.94 13.95 -6.60
CA ASN A 340 15.13 13.66 -8.02
C ASN A 340 14.99 12.16 -8.33
N ALA A 341 15.59 11.30 -7.52
CA ALA A 341 15.52 9.85 -7.67
C ALA A 341 14.08 9.33 -7.58
N PHE A 342 13.29 9.81 -6.62
CA PHE A 342 11.88 9.41 -6.48
C PHE A 342 11.01 9.97 -7.61
N MET A 343 11.15 11.25 -7.96
CA MET A 343 10.39 11.87 -9.07
C MET A 343 10.60 11.16 -10.40
N HIS A 344 11.84 10.75 -10.70
CA HIS A 344 12.21 10.06 -11.96
C HIS A 344 12.29 8.53 -11.84
N ALA A 345 11.78 7.93 -10.76
CA ALA A 345 11.89 6.49 -10.50
C ALA A 345 11.32 5.65 -11.65
N GLY A 346 12.15 4.78 -12.25
CA GLY A 346 11.78 3.93 -13.38
C GLY A 346 11.49 4.66 -14.71
N THR A 347 11.61 5.99 -14.79
CA THR A 347 11.37 6.74 -16.04
C THR A 347 12.59 6.80 -16.95
N THR A 348 13.75 6.30 -16.49
CA THR A 348 15.06 6.35 -17.18
C THR A 348 15.58 7.75 -17.55
N SER A 349 14.95 8.82 -17.04
CA SER A 349 15.29 10.20 -17.42
C SER A 349 16.32 10.79 -16.47
N ASP A 350 17.56 10.93 -16.95
CA ASP A 350 18.70 11.48 -16.22
C ASP A 350 19.00 12.96 -16.57
N VAL A 351 18.09 13.61 -17.31
CA VAL A 351 18.23 14.98 -17.84
C VAL A 351 18.63 15.98 -16.75
N PHE A 352 18.00 15.91 -15.56
CA PHE A 352 18.37 16.78 -14.44
C PHE A 352 19.83 16.61 -14.00
N LEU A 353 20.37 15.40 -14.02
CA LEU A 353 21.76 15.14 -13.63
C LEU A 353 22.73 15.61 -14.74
N ARG A 354 22.38 15.40 -16.02
CA ARG A 354 23.18 15.88 -17.17
C ARG A 354 23.24 17.42 -17.24
N GLU A 355 22.13 18.10 -16.96
CA GLU A 355 22.10 19.57 -16.88
C GLU A 355 22.92 20.14 -15.69
N ASN A 356 23.20 19.33 -14.65
CA ASN A 356 23.69 19.82 -13.36
C ASN A 356 24.97 19.09 -12.88
N LEU A 357 25.84 18.69 -13.81
CA LEU A 357 27.11 18.01 -13.51
C LEU A 357 28.02 18.79 -12.54
N GLU A 358 28.06 20.12 -12.63
CA GLU A 358 28.83 20.96 -11.69
C GLU A 358 28.32 20.84 -10.25
N TRP A 359 26.99 20.73 -10.07
CA TRP A 359 26.36 20.54 -8.76
C TRP A 359 26.66 19.14 -8.21
N LEU A 360 26.55 18.11 -9.05
CA LEU A 360 26.90 16.73 -8.72
C LEU A 360 28.39 16.59 -8.34
N GLY A 361 29.28 17.39 -8.95
CA GLY A 361 30.69 17.47 -8.60
C GLY A 361 30.99 17.99 -7.19
N LEU A 362 30.03 18.62 -6.51
CA LEU A 362 30.15 19.07 -5.12
C LEU A 362 29.81 17.96 -4.09
N ALA A 363 29.38 16.77 -4.55
CA ALA A 363 29.08 15.64 -3.68
C ALA A 363 30.31 15.11 -2.94
N SER A 364 30.19 14.93 -1.63
CA SER A 364 31.27 14.47 -0.75
C SER A 364 30.87 13.23 0.04
N ASN A 365 31.80 12.28 0.16
CA ASN A 365 31.66 11.04 0.92
C ASN A 365 30.31 10.34 0.65
N TRP A 366 29.49 10.17 1.68
CA TRP A 366 28.19 9.50 1.60
C TRP A 366 27.15 10.22 0.73
N SER A 367 27.23 11.53 0.48
CA SER A 367 26.33 12.16 -0.50
C SER A 367 26.71 11.80 -1.94
N LYS A 368 27.97 11.47 -2.22
CA LYS A 368 28.38 10.90 -3.51
C LYS A 368 27.90 9.45 -3.67
N PHE A 369 28.04 8.63 -2.63
CA PHE A 369 27.47 7.28 -2.61
C PHE A 369 25.95 7.31 -2.88
N SER A 370 25.23 8.20 -2.19
CA SER A 370 23.79 8.40 -2.39
C SER A 370 23.44 8.93 -3.79
N ALA A 371 24.30 9.77 -4.39
CA ALA A 371 24.10 10.28 -5.74
C ALA A 371 24.25 9.19 -6.81
N THR A 372 25.28 8.34 -6.73
CA THR A 372 25.42 7.20 -7.64
C THR A 372 24.34 6.14 -7.41
N ALA A 373 23.96 5.87 -6.15
CA ALA A 373 22.83 5.00 -5.82
C ALA A 373 21.50 5.50 -6.43
N GLY A 374 21.28 6.82 -6.47
CA GLY A 374 20.09 7.44 -7.06
C GLY A 374 19.90 7.15 -8.55
N LEU A 375 20.99 6.91 -9.31
CA LEU A 375 20.89 6.45 -10.71
C LEU A 375 20.17 5.10 -10.80
N GLY A 376 20.39 4.19 -9.84
CA GLY A 376 19.74 2.89 -9.80
C GLY A 376 18.22 2.96 -9.61
N VAL A 377 17.72 4.01 -8.95
CA VAL A 377 16.28 4.29 -8.81
C VAL A 377 15.70 4.86 -10.10
N ILE A 378 16.40 5.79 -10.75
CA ILE A 378 15.97 6.42 -12.02
C ILE A 378 15.91 5.38 -13.16
N HIS A 379 16.92 4.52 -13.25
CA HIS A 379 17.03 3.46 -14.26
C HIS A 379 16.47 2.10 -13.79
N LYS A 380 15.65 2.08 -12.72
CA LYS A 380 15.05 0.86 -12.18
C LYS A 380 14.33 0.06 -13.27
N GLY A 381 14.66 -1.23 -13.37
CA GLY A 381 14.11 -2.13 -14.39
C GLY A 381 14.75 -2.04 -15.78
N TYR A 382 15.82 -1.26 -15.98
CA TYR A 382 16.57 -1.28 -17.24
C TYR A 382 17.71 -2.30 -17.24
N PHE A 383 17.36 -3.58 -17.35
CA PHE A 383 18.32 -4.69 -17.32
C PHE A 383 19.40 -4.58 -18.41
N GLU A 384 18.99 -4.37 -19.67
CA GLU A 384 19.84 -4.49 -20.87
C GLU A 384 20.96 -3.45 -20.97
N GLN A 385 20.74 -2.22 -20.48
CA GLN A 385 21.76 -1.17 -20.44
C GLN A 385 22.20 -0.79 -19.03
N GLY A 386 21.70 -1.46 -17.99
CA GLY A 386 22.01 -1.12 -16.59
C GLY A 386 23.51 -1.19 -16.28
N GLN A 387 24.21 -2.21 -16.81
CA GLN A 387 25.67 -2.30 -16.72
C GLN A 387 26.37 -1.24 -17.56
N THR A 388 25.85 -0.89 -18.75
CA THR A 388 26.43 0.14 -19.63
C THR A 388 26.34 1.54 -19.03
N ILE A 389 25.20 1.88 -18.42
CA ILE A 389 24.94 3.18 -17.77
C ILE A 389 25.78 3.33 -16.50
N LEU A 390 25.93 2.26 -15.72
CA LEU A 390 26.76 2.26 -14.50
C LEU A 390 28.25 2.00 -14.76
N GLY A 391 28.63 1.52 -15.95
CA GLY A 391 30.01 1.18 -16.33
C GLY A 391 31.08 2.25 -16.04
N PRO A 392 30.81 3.56 -16.27
CA PRO A 392 31.74 4.63 -15.90
C PRO A 392 31.93 4.84 -14.38
N TYR A 393 31.09 4.21 -13.55
CA TYR A 393 31.07 4.33 -12.09
C TYR A 393 31.35 3.00 -11.37
N LEU A 394 31.29 1.86 -12.07
CA LEU A 394 31.64 0.54 -11.54
C LEU A 394 33.17 0.38 -11.42
N PRO A 395 33.66 -0.44 -10.48
CA PRO A 395 35.08 -0.76 -10.41
C PRO A 395 35.50 -1.51 -11.69
N GLN A 396 36.59 -1.08 -12.32
CA GLN A 396 37.12 -1.75 -13.51
C GLN A 396 37.81 -3.07 -13.15
N SER A 397 37.93 -3.98 -14.13
CA SER A 397 38.45 -5.35 -13.98
C SER A 397 39.95 -5.47 -13.66
N GLY A 398 40.52 -4.50 -12.94
CA GLY A 398 41.91 -4.44 -12.47
C GLY A 398 42.08 -3.92 -11.04
N GLY A 399 40.99 -3.68 -10.29
CA GLY A 399 41.01 -3.26 -8.88
C GLY A 399 40.34 -1.90 -8.61
N GLU A 400 40.17 -1.56 -7.33
CA GLU A 400 39.56 -0.29 -6.89
C GLU A 400 40.33 0.94 -7.35
N SER A 401 39.61 1.99 -7.74
CA SER A 401 40.23 3.23 -8.22
C SER A 401 40.89 4.00 -7.08
N ASN A 402 42.22 4.08 -7.06
CA ASN A 402 43.02 4.91 -6.13
C ASN A 402 42.82 6.45 -6.26
N VAL A 403 41.69 6.89 -6.81
CA VAL A 403 41.32 8.31 -6.94
C VAL A 403 40.52 8.72 -5.70
N PRO A 404 40.91 9.80 -4.97
CA PRO A 404 40.23 10.20 -3.73
C PRO A 404 38.72 10.35 -3.87
N GLY A 405 37.99 9.49 -3.15
CA GLY A 405 36.53 9.48 -3.15
C GLY A 405 35.89 8.85 -4.39
N ALA A 406 36.60 7.96 -5.11
CA ALA A 406 36.02 7.06 -6.10
C ALA A 406 35.29 5.87 -5.47
N ASN A 407 35.82 5.29 -4.39
CA ASN A 407 35.25 4.11 -3.70
C ASN A 407 33.78 4.33 -3.25
N TYR A 408 33.40 5.57 -2.91
CA TYR A 408 32.00 5.95 -2.63
C TYR A 408 31.10 5.84 -3.86
N SER A 409 31.60 6.17 -5.05
CA SER A 409 30.87 5.99 -6.31
C SER A 409 30.88 4.53 -6.75
N GLU A 410 31.98 3.80 -6.58
CA GLU A 410 32.08 2.38 -6.93
C GLU A 410 31.11 1.53 -6.08
N GLY A 411 31.11 1.72 -4.75
CA GLY A 411 30.10 1.11 -3.87
C GLY A 411 28.67 1.58 -4.18
N GLY A 412 28.49 2.87 -4.48
CA GLY A 412 27.19 3.42 -4.88
C GLY A 412 26.67 2.84 -6.21
N ALA A 413 27.56 2.49 -7.14
CA ALA A 413 27.22 1.86 -8.41
C ALA A 413 26.86 0.38 -8.25
N LEU A 414 27.54 -0.36 -7.37
CA LEU A 414 27.17 -1.75 -7.05
C LEU A 414 25.80 -1.82 -6.34
N TYR A 415 25.51 -0.87 -5.45
CA TYR A 415 24.17 -0.74 -4.84
C TYR A 415 23.11 -0.30 -5.87
N ALA A 416 23.44 0.65 -6.76
CA ALA A 416 22.56 1.04 -7.88
C ALA A 416 22.23 -0.15 -8.80
N LEU A 417 23.22 -1.00 -9.12
CA LEU A 417 23.03 -2.20 -9.94
C LEU A 417 22.07 -3.19 -9.26
N GLY A 418 22.14 -3.33 -7.93
CA GLY A 418 21.16 -4.08 -7.15
C GLY A 418 19.75 -3.49 -7.20
N LEU A 419 19.62 -2.16 -7.06
CA LEU A 419 18.33 -1.46 -7.16
C LEU A 419 17.68 -1.58 -8.55
N ILE A 420 18.47 -1.60 -9.63
CA ILE A 420 17.97 -1.83 -11.00
C ILE A 420 17.41 -3.25 -11.18
N ASN A 421 18.09 -4.24 -10.58
CA ASN A 421 17.81 -5.68 -10.75
C ASN A 421 17.00 -6.28 -9.59
N ALA A 422 16.38 -5.44 -8.76
CA ALA A 422 15.70 -5.83 -7.53
C ALA A 422 14.65 -6.93 -7.77
N GLY A 423 14.96 -8.15 -7.33
CA GLY A 423 14.09 -9.32 -7.42
C GLY A 423 14.00 -10.03 -8.78
N CYS A 424 14.86 -9.70 -9.75
CA CYS A 424 14.91 -10.36 -11.08
C CYS A 424 16.36 -10.73 -11.51
N GLY A 425 17.30 -10.78 -10.55
CA GLY A 425 18.72 -10.58 -10.80
C GLY A 425 19.63 -11.82 -10.83
N SER A 426 19.21 -12.98 -11.34
CA SER A 426 20.03 -14.22 -11.41
C SER A 426 21.47 -14.01 -11.89
N ASP A 427 21.61 -13.21 -12.94
CA ASP A 427 22.86 -13.01 -13.68
C ASP A 427 23.73 -11.95 -12.94
N VAL A 428 23.07 -11.06 -12.21
CA VAL A 428 23.67 -9.92 -11.51
C VAL A 428 24.05 -10.25 -10.06
N THR A 429 23.33 -11.14 -9.38
CA THR A 429 23.74 -11.65 -8.06
C THR A 429 25.07 -12.38 -8.13
N THR A 430 25.34 -13.13 -9.22
CA THR A 430 26.64 -13.77 -9.46
C THR A 430 27.76 -12.73 -9.59
N TYR A 431 27.61 -11.74 -10.48
CA TYR A 431 28.56 -10.63 -10.62
C TYR A 431 28.78 -9.86 -9.31
N LEU A 432 27.71 -9.61 -8.55
CA LEU A 432 27.79 -8.92 -7.26
C LEU A 432 28.52 -9.76 -6.21
N ARG A 433 28.39 -11.10 -6.19
CA ARG A 433 29.16 -11.99 -5.31
C ARG A 433 30.65 -12.00 -5.66
N ASP A 434 31.00 -11.97 -6.94
CA ASP A 434 32.40 -11.91 -7.37
C ASP A 434 33.02 -10.53 -7.06
N ALA A 435 32.30 -9.44 -7.31
CA ALA A 435 32.70 -8.09 -6.91
C ALA A 435 32.85 -7.94 -5.38
N LEU A 436 31.94 -8.55 -4.61
CA LEU A 436 31.96 -8.60 -3.15
C LEU A 436 33.20 -9.34 -2.61
N LYS A 437 33.64 -10.41 -3.27
CA LYS A 437 34.87 -11.17 -2.95
C LYS A 437 36.15 -10.45 -3.36
N ALA A 438 36.12 -9.71 -4.45
CA ALA A 438 37.27 -8.96 -4.96
C ALA A 438 37.52 -7.65 -4.19
N ALA A 439 36.47 -6.99 -3.70
CA ALA A 439 36.55 -5.72 -2.99
C ALA A 439 37.31 -5.84 -1.65
N GLN A 440 38.12 -4.82 -1.34
CA GLN A 440 38.89 -4.72 -0.09
C GLN A 440 38.51 -3.47 0.71
N GLY A 441 38.00 -2.43 0.06
CA GLY A 441 37.49 -1.22 0.68
C GLY A 441 36.09 -1.42 1.28
N GLU A 442 35.93 -1.09 2.56
CA GLU A 442 34.69 -1.25 3.34
C GLU A 442 33.45 -0.66 2.64
N VAL A 443 33.62 0.47 1.95
CA VAL A 443 32.55 1.19 1.24
C VAL A 443 32.09 0.45 -0.03
N VAL A 444 33.02 -0.22 -0.72
CA VAL A 444 32.73 -1.01 -1.91
C VAL A 444 32.07 -2.33 -1.49
N GLN A 445 32.59 -2.99 -0.45
CA GLN A 445 31.98 -4.17 0.16
C GLN A 445 30.56 -3.89 0.68
N HIS A 446 30.35 -2.76 1.36
CA HIS A 446 29.02 -2.32 1.82
C HIS A 446 28.04 -2.13 0.65
N GLY A 447 28.47 -1.46 -0.42
CA GLY A 447 27.66 -1.27 -1.62
C GLY A 447 27.33 -2.58 -2.34
N ALA A 448 28.31 -3.48 -2.45
CA ALA A 448 28.14 -4.82 -3.01
C ALA A 448 27.18 -5.68 -2.17
N ALA A 449 27.30 -5.65 -0.84
CA ALA A 449 26.43 -6.40 0.07
C ALA A 449 24.98 -5.93 0.00
N LEU A 450 24.72 -4.62 0.09
CA LEU A 450 23.37 -4.06 -0.07
C LEU A 450 22.81 -4.33 -1.48
N GLY A 451 23.64 -4.22 -2.52
CA GLY A 451 23.26 -4.54 -3.89
C GLY A 451 22.84 -6.01 -4.04
N LEU A 452 23.64 -6.94 -3.49
CA LEU A 452 23.38 -8.38 -3.52
C LEU A 452 22.10 -8.73 -2.75
N GLY A 453 21.90 -8.16 -1.56
CA GLY A 453 20.70 -8.37 -0.75
C GLY A 453 19.42 -7.91 -1.44
N VAL A 454 19.45 -6.78 -2.15
CA VAL A 454 18.29 -6.27 -2.92
C VAL A 454 18.08 -7.06 -4.22
N ALA A 455 19.14 -7.48 -4.91
CA ALA A 455 19.04 -8.25 -6.15
C ALA A 455 18.53 -9.69 -5.92
N GLY A 456 18.98 -10.34 -4.84
CA GLY A 456 18.64 -11.72 -4.46
C GLY A 456 17.62 -11.87 -3.33
N MET A 457 16.76 -10.87 -3.13
CA MET A 457 15.82 -10.77 -2.01
C MET A 457 14.80 -11.93 -1.99
N GLY A 458 14.94 -12.89 -1.07
CA GLY A 458 14.09 -14.09 -0.98
C GLY A 458 14.49 -15.22 -1.93
N SER A 459 15.71 -15.20 -2.46
CA SER A 459 16.30 -16.30 -3.25
C SER A 459 16.75 -17.52 -2.44
N LYS A 460 16.80 -17.40 -1.10
CA LYS A 460 17.21 -18.48 -0.17
C LYS A 460 18.60 -19.08 -0.42
N SER A 461 19.46 -18.41 -1.20
CA SER A 461 20.79 -18.92 -1.57
C SER A 461 21.72 -18.99 -0.35
N MET A 462 22.00 -20.21 0.12
CA MET A 462 22.93 -20.45 1.22
C MET A 462 24.36 -20.00 0.88
N GLU A 463 24.77 -20.09 -0.38
CA GLU A 463 26.10 -19.62 -0.78
C GLU A 463 26.26 -18.10 -0.64
N ALA A 464 25.23 -17.33 -0.99
CA ALA A 464 25.23 -15.88 -0.81
C ALA A 464 25.22 -15.51 0.68
N PHE A 465 24.56 -16.30 1.53
CA PHE A 465 24.60 -16.14 2.98
C PHE A 465 26.01 -16.38 3.55
N GLU A 466 26.70 -17.46 3.14
CA GLU A 466 28.09 -17.73 3.55
C GLU A 466 29.07 -16.65 3.05
N ASP A 467 28.93 -16.21 1.79
CA ASP A 467 29.76 -15.14 1.23
C ASP A 467 29.63 -13.83 2.03
N LEU A 468 28.41 -13.48 2.48
CA LEU A 468 28.15 -12.34 3.36
C LEU A 468 28.66 -12.56 4.79
N LYS A 469 28.57 -13.79 5.33
CA LYS A 469 29.03 -14.16 6.67
C LYS A 469 30.55 -14.01 6.83
N ASN A 470 31.33 -14.33 5.80
CA ASN A 470 32.79 -14.11 5.79
C ASN A 470 33.17 -12.63 5.97
N ILE A 471 32.36 -11.71 5.41
CA ILE A 471 32.58 -10.26 5.51
C ILE A 471 32.09 -9.72 6.85
N LEU A 472 31.00 -10.27 7.38
CA LEU A 472 30.54 -10.02 8.73
C LEU A 472 31.65 -10.34 9.76
N PHE A 473 32.31 -11.50 9.63
CA PHE A 473 33.45 -11.91 10.47
C PHE A 473 34.75 -11.12 10.24
N THR A 474 34.78 -10.19 9.28
CA THR A 474 35.88 -9.22 9.14
C THR A 474 35.71 -8.03 10.11
N ASP A 475 34.59 -7.95 10.83
CA ASP A 475 34.23 -6.94 11.86
C ASP A 475 34.34 -5.46 11.42
N SER A 476 34.31 -5.20 10.11
CA SER A 476 34.19 -3.83 9.59
C SER A 476 32.81 -3.26 9.93
N ALA A 477 32.79 -2.17 10.70
CA ALA A 477 31.57 -1.52 11.15
C ALA A 477 30.66 -1.00 10.01
N VAL A 478 31.18 -0.82 8.79
CA VAL A 478 30.39 -0.37 7.63
C VAL A 478 30.01 -1.53 6.71
N ALA A 479 30.96 -2.42 6.37
CA ALA A 479 30.66 -3.59 5.55
C ALA A 479 29.72 -4.57 6.28
N GLY A 480 29.95 -4.82 7.58
CA GLY A 480 29.13 -5.70 8.41
C GLY A 480 27.69 -5.21 8.62
N GLU A 481 27.43 -3.90 8.62
CA GLU A 481 26.06 -3.36 8.62
C GLU A 481 25.33 -3.69 7.31
N GLY A 482 26.02 -3.52 6.16
CA GLY A 482 25.49 -3.91 4.85
C GLY A 482 25.25 -5.42 4.74
N ALA A 483 26.18 -6.22 5.23
CA ALA A 483 26.09 -7.68 5.27
C ALA A 483 24.93 -8.17 6.16
N GLY A 484 24.77 -7.62 7.36
CA GLY A 484 23.70 -8.00 8.29
C GLY A 484 22.29 -7.77 7.71
N TYR A 485 22.07 -6.63 7.03
CA TYR A 485 20.84 -6.43 6.27
C TYR A 485 20.70 -7.44 5.12
N ALA A 486 21.74 -7.61 4.32
CA ALA A 486 21.71 -8.46 3.13
C ALA A 486 21.46 -9.95 3.43
N MET A 487 22.02 -10.48 4.51
CA MET A 487 21.78 -11.86 4.98
C MET A 487 20.30 -12.11 5.25
N GLY A 488 19.61 -11.16 5.90
CA GLY A 488 18.17 -11.23 6.15
C GLY A 488 17.32 -11.04 4.89
N LEU A 489 17.80 -10.26 3.91
CA LEU A 489 17.12 -10.09 2.62
C LEU A 489 17.20 -11.35 1.75
N VAL A 490 18.36 -12.03 1.69
CA VAL A 490 18.51 -13.30 0.96
C VAL A 490 17.64 -14.40 1.57
N MET A 491 17.62 -14.49 2.92
CA MET A 491 16.86 -15.50 3.68
C MET A 491 15.45 -15.06 4.10
N LEU A 492 14.87 -14.05 3.41
CA LEU A 492 13.55 -13.47 3.70
C LEU A 492 12.46 -14.54 3.83
N GLY A 493 11.73 -14.53 4.95
CA GLY A 493 10.57 -15.41 5.17
C GLY A 493 10.86 -16.91 5.26
N THR A 494 12.10 -17.31 5.55
CA THR A 494 12.50 -18.72 5.70
C THR A 494 12.29 -19.31 7.09
N ALA A 495 12.27 -18.47 8.14
CA ALA A 495 12.35 -18.89 9.56
C ALA A 495 13.52 -19.86 9.89
N ALA A 496 14.59 -19.86 9.09
CA ALA A 496 15.69 -20.81 9.23
C ALA A 496 16.48 -20.61 10.54
N ALA A 497 16.31 -21.55 11.48
CA ALA A 497 16.88 -21.46 12.82
C ALA A 497 18.41 -21.47 12.88
N GLU A 498 19.09 -22.07 11.89
CA GLU A 498 20.56 -22.08 11.77
C GLU A 498 21.10 -20.63 11.52
N PRO A 499 20.77 -19.96 10.40
CA PRO A 499 21.07 -18.53 10.17
C PRO A 499 20.74 -17.60 11.35
N VAL A 500 19.54 -17.72 11.92
CA VAL A 500 19.10 -16.87 13.04
C VAL A 500 20.03 -17.05 14.25
N ARG A 501 20.45 -18.27 14.57
CA ARG A 501 21.33 -18.53 15.72
C ARG A 501 22.72 -17.95 15.51
N GLU A 502 23.30 -18.11 14.31
CA GLU A 502 24.61 -17.54 13.99
C GLU A 502 24.58 -16.01 14.05
N MET A 503 23.57 -15.38 13.45
CA MET A 503 23.40 -13.92 13.48
C MET A 503 23.19 -13.39 14.91
N LEU A 504 22.37 -14.05 15.73
CA LEU A 504 22.14 -13.65 17.13
C LEU A 504 23.31 -13.95 18.07
N GLN A 505 24.16 -14.93 17.75
CA GLN A 505 25.42 -15.13 18.47
C GLN A 505 26.39 -13.98 18.17
N TYR A 506 26.66 -13.70 16.90
CA TYR A 506 27.61 -12.64 16.53
C TYR A 506 27.14 -11.24 16.95
N ALA A 507 25.83 -10.99 16.96
CA ALA A 507 25.24 -9.74 17.48
C ALA A 507 25.41 -9.54 18.99
N ARG A 508 25.75 -10.58 19.77
CA ARG A 508 26.10 -10.48 21.20
C ARG A 508 27.61 -10.42 21.45
N GLU A 509 28.42 -10.86 20.49
CA GLU A 509 29.88 -10.86 20.58
C GLU A 509 30.47 -9.51 20.10
N THR A 510 29.91 -8.94 19.03
CA THR A 510 30.33 -7.65 18.47
C THR A 510 30.05 -6.46 19.39
N GLN A 511 30.88 -5.42 19.28
CA GLN A 511 30.69 -4.13 19.97
C GLN A 511 30.23 -3.01 19.03
N HIS A 512 30.12 -3.28 17.73
CA HIS A 512 29.76 -2.30 16.72
C HIS A 512 28.24 -2.19 16.54
N GLU A 513 27.62 -1.15 17.12
CA GLU A 513 26.17 -0.87 17.03
C GLU A 513 25.58 -1.02 15.61
N LYS A 514 26.35 -0.62 14.59
CA LYS A 514 26.00 -0.71 13.16
C LYS A 514 25.80 -2.17 12.71
N ILE A 515 26.70 -3.06 13.13
CA ILE A 515 26.62 -4.50 12.85
C ILE A 515 25.44 -5.11 13.64
N ILE A 516 25.33 -4.80 14.93
CA ILE A 516 24.22 -5.25 15.78
C ILE A 516 22.86 -4.83 15.18
N ARG A 517 22.74 -3.60 14.67
CA ARG A 517 21.53 -3.07 14.01
C ARG A 517 21.23 -3.80 12.70
N GLY A 518 22.24 -4.03 11.86
CA GLY A 518 22.12 -4.82 10.63
C GLY A 518 21.61 -6.23 10.90
N LEU A 519 22.19 -6.93 11.89
CA LEU A 519 21.80 -8.29 12.27
C LEU A 519 20.43 -8.37 12.96
N ALA A 520 20.09 -7.39 13.81
CA ALA A 520 18.79 -7.28 14.46
C ALA A 520 17.66 -7.11 13.44
N MET A 521 17.86 -6.27 12.42
CA MET A 521 16.92 -6.08 11.32
C MET A 521 16.94 -7.25 10.32
N GLY A 522 18.10 -7.84 10.06
CA GLY A 522 18.23 -9.06 9.24
C GLY A 522 17.46 -10.25 9.82
N THR A 523 17.51 -10.41 11.14
CA THR A 523 16.71 -11.41 11.88
C THR A 523 15.20 -11.17 11.69
N ALA A 524 14.75 -9.91 11.71
CA ALA A 524 13.35 -9.56 11.47
C ALA A 524 12.87 -9.94 10.07
N PHE A 525 13.71 -9.81 9.03
CA PHE A 525 13.38 -10.25 7.66
C PHE A 525 13.26 -11.77 7.54
N ILE A 526 14.09 -12.56 8.24
CA ILE A 526 14.00 -14.04 8.20
C ILE A 526 12.63 -14.55 8.68
N TYR A 527 12.00 -13.85 9.63
CA TYR A 527 10.68 -14.17 10.17
C TYR A 527 9.50 -13.50 9.44
N TYR A 528 9.71 -12.85 8.29
CA TYR A 528 8.64 -12.22 7.51
C TYR A 528 7.47 -13.20 7.27
N GLY A 529 6.25 -12.82 7.69
CA GLY A 529 5.01 -13.58 7.49
C GLY A 529 4.85 -14.87 8.31
N ARG A 530 5.79 -15.19 9.21
CA ARG A 530 5.89 -16.49 9.91
C ARG A 530 5.12 -16.59 11.23
N GLN A 531 4.41 -15.53 11.62
CA GLN A 531 3.48 -15.49 12.76
C GLN A 531 4.03 -16.16 14.04
N GLU A 532 3.43 -17.26 14.49
CA GLU A 532 3.72 -17.94 15.75
C GLU A 532 5.14 -18.51 15.84
N GLU A 533 5.75 -18.91 14.70
CA GLU A 533 7.12 -19.43 14.65
C GLU A 533 8.16 -18.40 15.13
N ALA A 534 7.84 -17.11 15.01
CA ALA A 534 8.69 -16.02 15.47
C ALA A 534 8.54 -15.73 16.98
N ASP A 535 7.45 -16.15 17.62
CA ASP A 535 7.06 -15.66 18.95
C ASP A 535 8.01 -16.15 20.08
N ALA A 536 8.82 -17.19 19.83
CA ALA A 536 9.93 -17.60 20.69
C ALA A 536 11.13 -16.64 20.58
N THR A 537 11.56 -16.32 19.35
CA THR A 537 12.69 -15.41 19.10
C THR A 537 12.36 -13.96 19.46
N ILE A 538 11.10 -13.54 19.29
CA ILE A 538 10.60 -12.24 19.77
C ILE A 538 10.72 -12.14 21.30
N LYS A 539 10.32 -13.18 22.05
CA LYS A 539 10.46 -13.21 23.52
C LYS A 539 11.92 -13.16 23.95
N LEU A 540 12.82 -13.84 23.23
CA LEU A 540 14.26 -13.77 23.47
C LEU A 540 14.79 -12.33 23.28
N LEU A 541 14.53 -11.74 22.10
CA LEU A 541 15.02 -10.40 21.73
C LEU A 541 14.48 -9.28 22.63
N LEU A 542 13.22 -9.35 23.08
CA LEU A 542 12.61 -8.32 23.94
C LEU A 542 13.10 -8.36 25.40
N VAL A 543 13.73 -9.46 25.84
CA VAL A 543 14.32 -9.60 27.19
C VAL A 543 15.78 -9.13 27.21
N GLU A 544 16.41 -8.90 26.05
CA GLU A 544 17.81 -8.48 25.98
C GLU A 544 18.07 -7.09 26.57
N LYS A 545 19.26 -6.95 27.18
CA LYS A 545 19.69 -5.68 27.78
C LYS A 545 19.92 -4.60 26.72
N ASP A 546 20.43 -4.99 25.56
CA ASP A 546 20.82 -4.07 24.51
C ASP A 546 19.61 -3.52 23.76
N PRO A 547 19.40 -2.19 23.73
CA PRO A 547 18.24 -1.58 23.07
C PRO A 547 18.13 -1.94 21.58
N ILE A 548 19.25 -2.18 20.90
CA ILE A 548 19.29 -2.54 19.47
C ILE A 548 18.73 -3.95 19.23
N LEU A 549 18.92 -4.89 20.16
CA LEU A 549 18.31 -6.23 20.08
C LEU A 549 16.80 -6.17 20.36
N ARG A 550 16.36 -5.36 21.34
CA ARG A 550 14.92 -5.11 21.57
C ARG A 550 14.25 -4.39 20.39
N TYR A 551 14.96 -3.45 19.76
CA TYR A 551 14.56 -2.79 18.50
C TYR A 551 14.35 -3.81 17.37
N GLY A 552 15.27 -4.77 17.21
CA GLY A 552 15.11 -5.93 16.33
C GLY A 552 13.87 -6.75 16.68
N GLY A 553 13.68 -7.11 17.96
CA GLY A 553 12.51 -7.87 18.43
C GLY A 553 11.16 -7.20 18.12
N VAL A 554 11.10 -5.86 18.19
CA VAL A 554 9.93 -5.06 17.77
C VAL A 554 9.67 -5.19 16.27
N TYR A 555 10.68 -5.06 15.42
CA TYR A 555 10.51 -5.24 13.97
C TYR A 555 10.24 -6.71 13.58
N THR A 556 10.78 -7.68 14.32
CA THR A 556 10.45 -9.12 14.14
C THR A 556 8.97 -9.37 14.43
N LEU A 557 8.42 -8.79 15.50
CA LEU A 557 6.98 -8.85 15.79
C LEU A 557 6.14 -8.16 14.70
N ALA A 558 6.60 -7.03 14.18
CA ALA A 558 5.93 -6.29 13.11
C ALA A 558 5.88 -7.07 11.78
N LEU A 559 6.97 -7.75 11.42
CA LEU A 559 7.10 -8.49 10.15
C LEU A 559 6.51 -9.90 10.22
N ALA A 560 6.57 -10.58 11.37
CA ALA A 560 5.95 -11.89 11.54
C ALA A 560 4.41 -11.84 11.43
N TYR A 561 3.80 -10.75 11.93
CA TYR A 561 2.35 -10.53 11.93
C TYR A 561 1.90 -9.48 10.89
N ALA A 562 2.73 -9.21 9.88
CA ALA A 562 2.46 -8.17 8.87
C ALA A 562 1.10 -8.37 8.18
N GLY A 563 0.24 -7.35 8.20
CA GLY A 563 -1.10 -7.39 7.60
C GLY A 563 -2.09 -8.36 8.25
N THR A 564 -1.82 -8.88 9.46
CA THR A 564 -2.76 -9.77 10.19
C THR A 564 -3.70 -9.04 11.14
N ALA A 565 -3.43 -7.76 11.46
CA ALA A 565 -4.16 -6.97 12.46
C ALA A 565 -4.34 -7.65 13.85
N ASN A 566 -3.49 -8.62 14.22
CA ASN A 566 -3.66 -9.39 15.45
C ASN A 566 -3.60 -8.49 16.71
N ASN A 567 -4.69 -8.50 17.49
CA ASN A 567 -4.86 -7.76 18.74
C ASN A 567 -3.72 -8.00 19.74
N ASP A 568 -3.15 -9.20 19.79
CA ASP A 568 -2.06 -9.54 20.72
C ASP A 568 -0.73 -8.92 20.30
N ALA A 569 -0.46 -8.84 19.00
CA ALA A 569 0.72 -8.14 18.49
C ALA A 569 0.59 -6.62 18.69
N VAL A 570 -0.60 -6.05 18.43
CA VAL A 570 -0.91 -4.64 18.70
C VAL A 570 -0.78 -4.31 20.20
N ARG A 571 -1.32 -5.16 21.08
CA ARG A 571 -1.23 -5.03 22.55
C ARG A 571 0.21 -5.12 23.06
N LYS A 572 1.00 -6.07 22.55
CA LYS A 572 2.45 -6.17 22.81
C LYS A 572 3.17 -4.88 22.42
N LEU A 573 2.96 -4.37 21.20
CA LEU A 573 3.61 -3.13 20.71
C LEU A 573 3.21 -1.88 21.52
N LEU A 574 1.91 -1.70 21.80
CA LEU A 574 1.43 -0.55 22.59
C LEU A 574 1.99 -0.55 24.01
N HIS A 575 2.15 -1.73 24.64
CA HIS A 575 2.83 -1.84 25.93
C HIS A 575 4.30 -1.42 25.82
N ILE A 576 5.06 -1.95 24.84
CA ILE A 576 6.48 -1.63 24.63
C ILE A 576 6.69 -0.13 24.38
N ALA A 577 5.80 0.50 23.59
CA ALA A 577 5.85 1.94 23.27
C ALA A 577 5.75 2.86 24.50
N VAL A 578 5.22 2.37 25.63
CA VAL A 578 5.13 3.09 26.90
C VAL A 578 6.17 2.60 27.91
N SER A 579 6.42 1.29 27.98
CA SER A 579 7.20 0.67 29.05
C SER A 579 8.72 0.63 28.83
N ASP A 580 9.21 0.59 27.58
CA ASP A 580 10.66 0.51 27.34
C ASP A 580 11.35 1.83 27.75
N PRO A 581 12.56 1.80 28.36
CA PRO A 581 13.32 3.01 28.64
C PRO A 581 13.98 3.65 27.39
N SER A 582 14.13 2.93 26.28
CA SER A 582 14.78 3.43 25.06
C SER A 582 13.81 4.10 24.09
N ASP A 583 14.07 5.37 23.78
CA ASP A 583 13.25 6.14 22.86
C ASP A 583 13.31 5.65 21.39
N ASP A 584 14.36 4.94 20.99
CA ASP A 584 14.43 4.28 19.68
C ASP A 584 13.52 3.05 19.60
N VAL A 585 13.44 2.26 20.68
CA VAL A 585 12.50 1.12 20.80
C VAL A 585 11.07 1.64 20.83
N ARG A 586 10.80 2.75 21.53
CA ARG A 586 9.49 3.43 21.51
C ARG A 586 9.10 3.90 20.10
N ARG A 587 10.01 4.58 19.38
CA ARG A 587 9.77 5.00 17.98
C ARG A 587 9.43 3.81 17.10
N ALA A 588 10.23 2.73 17.19
CA ALA A 588 10.01 1.50 16.43
C ALA A 588 8.66 0.85 16.75
N ALA A 589 8.26 0.80 18.02
CA ALA A 589 7.02 0.16 18.44
C ALA A 589 5.78 0.86 17.88
N VAL A 590 5.78 2.20 17.82
CA VAL A 590 4.68 2.97 17.21
C VAL A 590 4.69 2.84 15.68
N THR A 591 5.84 2.98 15.02
CA THR A 591 5.93 2.80 13.55
C THR A 591 5.55 1.38 13.11
N SER A 592 5.83 0.37 13.94
CA SER A 592 5.47 -1.03 13.71
C SER A 592 3.96 -1.29 13.63
N LEU A 593 3.12 -0.43 14.24
CA LEU A 593 1.66 -0.55 14.15
C LEU A 593 1.16 -0.46 12.70
N ALA A 594 1.86 0.29 11.83
CA ALA A 594 1.50 0.39 10.42
C ALA A 594 1.65 -0.95 9.69
N PHE A 595 2.73 -1.69 9.95
CA PHE A 595 2.97 -2.99 9.33
C PHE A 595 1.99 -4.07 9.82
N LEU A 596 1.40 -3.94 11.01
CA LEU A 596 0.29 -4.80 11.44
C LEU A 596 -1.06 -4.43 10.80
N LEU A 597 -1.33 -3.13 10.64
CA LEU A 597 -2.68 -2.60 10.39
C LEU A 597 -2.94 -2.06 8.96
N PHE A 598 -1.97 -2.10 8.03
CA PHE A 598 -2.13 -1.55 6.67
C PHE A 598 -3.26 -2.18 5.81
N LYS A 599 -3.82 -3.34 6.20
CA LYS A 599 -5.07 -3.87 5.60
C LYS A 599 -6.31 -3.03 5.95
N ASN A 600 -6.31 -2.36 7.10
CA ASN A 600 -7.45 -1.61 7.64
C ASN A 600 -7.01 -0.16 7.99
N PRO A 601 -6.64 0.66 6.99
CA PRO A 601 -6.07 2.00 7.20
C PRO A 601 -6.96 2.92 8.05
N ALA A 602 -8.29 2.79 7.98
CA ALA A 602 -9.23 3.57 8.78
C ALA A 602 -9.15 3.33 10.30
N GLN A 603 -8.55 2.23 10.75
CA GLN A 603 -8.36 1.96 12.19
C GLN A 603 -7.13 2.69 12.76
N VAL A 604 -6.12 2.98 11.93
CA VAL A 604 -4.82 3.49 12.40
C VAL A 604 -4.90 4.90 12.99
N PRO A 605 -5.60 5.90 12.39
CA PRO A 605 -5.81 7.20 13.01
C PRO A 605 -6.35 7.11 14.44
N ARG A 606 -7.36 6.26 14.67
CA ARG A 606 -8.02 6.10 15.97
C ARG A 606 -7.10 5.51 17.05
N VAL A 607 -6.16 4.64 16.68
CA VAL A 607 -5.16 4.09 17.62
C VAL A 607 -4.01 5.08 17.85
N VAL A 608 -3.58 5.77 16.80
CA VAL A 608 -2.38 6.62 16.80
C VAL A 608 -2.66 8.03 17.33
N GLN A 609 -3.90 8.52 17.32
CA GLN A 609 -4.26 9.85 17.84
C GLN A 609 -3.73 10.11 19.26
N LEU A 610 -3.97 9.20 20.21
CA LEU A 610 -3.48 9.32 21.59
C LEU A 610 -1.95 9.29 21.71
N LEU A 611 -1.26 8.64 20.75
CA LEU A 611 0.21 8.60 20.68
C LEU A 611 0.76 9.88 20.05
N SER A 612 0.01 10.52 19.15
CA SER A 612 0.37 11.78 18.50
C SER A 612 0.41 12.96 19.48
N GLU A 613 -0.38 12.91 20.56
CA GLU A 613 -0.43 13.92 21.63
C GLU A 613 0.60 13.65 22.76
N SER A 614 1.40 12.58 22.66
CA SER A 614 2.37 12.19 23.69
C SER A 614 3.44 13.28 23.93
N TYR A 615 3.83 13.48 25.19
CA TYR A 615 4.91 14.41 25.54
C TYR A 615 6.26 14.03 24.89
N ASN A 616 6.46 12.73 24.61
CA ASN A 616 7.72 12.20 24.09
C ASN A 616 7.83 12.40 22.56
N PRO A 617 8.82 13.15 22.04
CA PRO A 617 8.95 13.43 20.61
C PRO A 617 9.24 12.19 19.75
N HIS A 618 9.86 11.14 20.29
CA HIS A 618 10.13 9.91 19.54
C HIS A 618 8.86 9.09 19.32
N VAL A 619 7.94 9.11 20.29
CA VAL A 619 6.57 8.56 20.15
C VAL A 619 5.78 9.36 19.11
N ARG A 620 5.83 10.70 19.15
CA ARG A 620 5.20 11.56 18.13
C ARG A 620 5.77 11.36 16.73
N CYS A 621 7.10 11.24 16.60
CA CYS A 621 7.75 10.93 15.32
C CYS A 621 7.31 9.56 14.81
N GLY A 622 7.32 8.53 15.66
CA GLY A 622 6.85 7.18 15.32
C GLY A 622 5.39 7.17 14.85
N ALA A 623 4.54 7.99 15.47
CA ALA A 623 3.13 8.20 15.09
C ALA A 623 3.00 8.84 13.69
N THR A 624 3.80 9.85 13.34
CA THR A 624 3.76 10.44 11.99
C THR A 624 4.07 9.40 10.91
N LEU A 625 5.14 8.61 11.09
CA LEU A 625 5.53 7.57 10.15
C LEU A 625 4.51 6.42 10.10
N ALA A 626 3.88 6.08 11.23
CA ALA A 626 2.82 5.06 11.26
C ALA A 626 1.61 5.46 10.39
N LEU A 627 1.15 6.71 10.50
CA LEU A 627 0.08 7.25 9.66
C LEU A 627 0.50 7.31 8.19
N GLY A 628 1.70 7.81 7.90
CA GLY A 628 2.23 7.91 6.54
C GLY A 628 2.30 6.58 5.81
N ILE A 629 2.75 5.52 6.49
CA ILE A 629 2.91 4.18 5.92
C ILE A 629 1.57 3.43 5.82
N ALA A 630 0.72 3.50 6.85
CA ALA A 630 -0.55 2.77 6.84
C ALA A 630 -1.60 3.39 5.92
N CYS A 631 -1.65 4.72 5.82
CA CYS A 631 -2.62 5.45 4.99
C CYS A 631 -2.04 5.87 3.63
N ALA A 632 -0.88 5.33 3.22
CA ALA A 632 -0.23 5.61 1.94
C ALA A 632 -1.18 5.42 0.75
N GLY A 633 -1.20 6.39 -0.18
CA GLY A 633 -2.07 6.39 -1.36
C GLY A 633 -3.58 6.52 -1.10
N THR A 634 -4.06 6.40 0.14
CA THR A 634 -5.50 6.37 0.45
C THR A 634 -6.18 7.75 0.45
N GLY A 635 -5.42 8.84 0.62
CA GLY A 635 -5.98 10.19 0.74
C GLY A 635 -6.87 10.42 1.97
N LEU A 636 -6.80 9.57 3.01
CA LEU A 636 -7.68 9.62 4.18
C LEU A 636 -7.54 10.94 4.95
N GLN A 637 -8.60 11.75 4.98
CA GLN A 637 -8.61 13.09 5.55
C GLN A 637 -8.33 13.10 7.07
N ASP A 638 -8.85 12.13 7.82
CA ASP A 638 -8.61 11.96 9.27
C ASP A 638 -7.10 11.91 9.60
N ALA A 639 -6.31 11.24 8.77
CA ALA A 639 -4.86 11.16 8.94
C ALA A 639 -4.16 12.47 8.60
N VAL A 640 -4.67 13.24 7.62
CA VAL A 640 -4.17 14.59 7.30
C VAL A 640 -4.44 15.56 8.46
N GLU A 641 -5.61 15.48 9.09
CA GLU A 641 -5.98 16.35 10.21
C GLU A 641 -5.16 16.11 11.48
N ILE A 642 -4.73 14.87 11.73
CA ILE A 642 -3.75 14.57 12.80
C ILE A 642 -2.34 15.08 12.44
N LEU A 643 -1.93 15.03 11.17
CA LEU A 643 -0.60 15.48 10.73
C LEU A 643 -0.47 17.01 10.59
N GLU A 644 -1.56 17.72 10.28
CA GLU A 644 -1.64 19.19 10.19
C GLU A 644 -0.97 19.90 11.39
N PRO A 645 -1.31 19.63 12.67
CA PRO A 645 -0.63 20.23 13.83
C PRO A 645 0.82 19.74 14.00
N MET A 646 1.12 18.48 13.66
CA MET A 646 2.48 17.92 13.80
C MET A 646 3.50 18.58 12.86
N THR A 647 3.06 19.17 11.73
CA THR A 647 3.93 20.03 10.90
C THR A 647 4.41 21.32 11.60
N LYS A 648 3.80 21.68 12.74
CA LYS A 648 4.13 22.84 13.58
C LYS A 648 4.70 22.45 14.95
N ASP A 649 5.09 21.20 15.14
CA ASP A 649 5.72 20.74 16.38
C ASP A 649 7.00 21.53 16.64
N SER A 650 7.29 21.80 17.91
CA SER A 650 8.58 22.26 18.42
C SER A 650 9.80 21.46 17.92
N VAL A 651 9.67 20.15 17.67
CA VAL A 651 10.80 19.24 17.43
C VAL A 651 10.99 18.90 15.94
N ASP A 652 12.19 19.14 15.43
CA ASP A 652 12.50 19.18 13.99
C ASP A 652 12.30 17.82 13.30
N PHE A 653 12.67 16.72 13.97
CA PHE A 653 12.48 15.37 13.43
C PHE A 653 11.02 14.90 13.46
N VAL A 654 10.16 15.54 14.28
CA VAL A 654 8.69 15.34 14.21
C VAL A 654 8.13 16.11 13.02
N ARG A 655 8.57 17.37 12.78
CA ARG A 655 8.22 18.12 11.56
C ARG A 655 8.66 17.38 10.29
N GLN A 656 9.88 16.84 10.28
CA GLN A 656 10.40 15.99 9.20
C GLN A 656 9.52 14.77 8.94
N GLY A 657 9.17 14.01 9.99
CA GLY A 657 8.28 12.85 9.90
C GLY A 657 6.89 13.21 9.37
N ALA A 658 6.32 14.33 9.83
CA ALA A 658 5.02 14.83 9.37
C ALA A 658 5.03 15.22 7.88
N PHE A 659 6.07 15.89 7.39
CA PHE A 659 6.20 16.23 5.96
C PHE A 659 6.41 14.99 5.08
N ILE A 660 7.16 13.99 5.55
CA ILE A 660 7.32 12.72 4.83
C ILE A 660 5.98 11.97 4.77
N ALA A 661 5.26 11.88 5.90
CA ALA A 661 3.98 11.18 6.00
C ALA A 661 2.87 11.82 5.15
N LEU A 662 2.76 13.15 5.14
CA LEU A 662 1.84 13.87 4.27
C LEU A 662 2.15 13.61 2.78
N GLY A 663 3.44 13.46 2.41
CA GLY A 663 3.83 13.07 1.05
C GLY A 663 3.38 11.67 0.65
N MET A 664 3.40 10.72 1.58
CA MET A 664 2.97 9.33 1.35
C MET A 664 1.45 9.16 1.26
N ILE A 665 0.67 9.90 2.07
CA ILE A 665 -0.80 9.83 2.06
C ILE A 665 -1.38 10.48 0.81
N LEU A 666 -0.75 11.56 0.32
CA LEU A 666 -1.18 12.36 -0.82
C LEU A 666 -0.53 11.94 -2.15
N VAL A 667 0.25 10.84 -2.19
CA VAL A 667 0.74 10.27 -3.45
C VAL A 667 -0.43 9.96 -4.37
N GLU A 668 -0.27 10.25 -5.66
CA GLU A 668 -1.27 10.02 -6.72
C GLU A 668 -2.62 10.78 -6.62
N GLN A 669 -2.94 11.42 -5.49
CA GLN A 669 -4.21 12.11 -5.28
C GLN A 669 -4.33 13.40 -6.11
N SER A 670 -5.57 13.82 -6.39
CA SER A 670 -5.89 15.00 -7.18
C SER A 670 -6.38 16.17 -6.30
N GLU A 671 -6.30 17.40 -6.83
CA GLU A 671 -6.83 18.61 -6.18
C GLU A 671 -8.35 18.55 -5.98
N ALA A 672 -9.06 17.67 -6.72
CA ALA A 672 -10.50 17.49 -6.63
C ALA A 672 -10.93 16.32 -5.72
N SER A 673 -10.05 15.34 -5.46
CA SER A 673 -10.27 14.31 -4.43
C SER A 673 -9.82 14.77 -3.05
N SER A 674 -8.73 15.55 -2.97
CA SER A 674 -8.14 16.04 -1.72
C SER A 674 -7.81 17.55 -1.80
N PRO A 675 -8.63 18.45 -1.21
CA PRO A 675 -8.35 19.89 -1.22
C PRO A 675 -7.10 20.25 -0.39
N SER A 676 -6.68 19.36 0.52
CA SER A 676 -5.45 19.44 1.31
C SER A 676 -4.17 19.34 0.48
N LEU A 677 -4.21 18.79 -0.75
CA LEU A 677 -3.05 18.66 -1.63
C LEU A 677 -2.43 20.01 -2.00
N ALA A 678 -3.25 20.97 -2.44
CA ALA A 678 -2.78 22.29 -2.86
C ALA A 678 -2.16 23.07 -1.68
N THR A 679 -2.82 23.03 -0.53
CA THR A 679 -2.33 23.58 0.75
C THR A 679 -0.99 22.96 1.15
N THR A 680 -0.84 21.64 0.99
CA THR A 680 0.38 20.91 1.37
C THR A 680 1.55 21.20 0.42
N ARG A 681 1.31 21.27 -0.90
CA ARG A 681 2.33 21.72 -1.87
C ARG A 681 2.82 23.15 -1.55
N ALA A 682 1.90 24.05 -1.15
CA ALA A 682 2.25 25.40 -0.73
C ALA A 682 3.07 25.44 0.58
N LYS A 683 2.73 24.60 1.57
CA LYS A 683 3.52 24.41 2.80
C LYS A 683 4.96 23.99 2.48
N TYR A 684 5.15 22.96 1.65
CA TYR A 684 6.49 22.50 1.27
C TYR A 684 7.31 23.58 0.56
N HIS A 685 6.72 24.29 -0.42
CA HIS A 685 7.42 25.38 -1.11
C HIS A 685 7.84 26.48 -0.12
N LYS A 686 7.00 26.84 0.85
CA LYS A 686 7.38 27.81 1.89
C LYS A 686 8.59 27.32 2.68
N VAL A 687 8.52 26.12 3.28
CA VAL A 687 9.57 25.56 4.14
C VAL A 687 10.89 25.39 3.39
N ILE A 688 10.86 24.92 2.14
CA ILE A 688 12.05 24.80 1.30
C ILE A 688 12.63 26.17 0.96
N SER A 689 11.81 27.20 0.71
CA SER A 689 12.28 28.55 0.37
C SER A 689 12.81 29.36 1.55
N ASP A 690 12.38 29.06 2.78
CA ASP A 690 12.84 29.76 3.97
C ASP A 690 14.24 29.30 4.38
N LYS A 691 15.02 30.22 4.97
CA LYS A 691 16.36 29.97 5.49
C LYS A 691 16.40 29.86 7.01
N HIS A 692 15.31 30.20 7.69
CA HIS A 692 15.17 30.11 9.14
C HIS A 692 14.48 28.82 9.60
N GLU A 693 13.98 28.00 8.66
CA GLU A 693 13.45 26.66 8.91
C GLU A 693 14.60 25.63 9.00
N ASP A 694 14.48 24.66 9.91
CA ASP A 694 15.58 23.77 10.27
C ASP A 694 15.97 22.77 9.16
N PRO A 695 17.24 22.33 9.10
CA PRO A 695 17.70 21.46 8.02
C PRO A 695 16.90 20.16 7.87
N MET A 696 16.41 19.60 8.99
CA MET A 696 15.60 18.39 9.03
C MET A 696 14.17 18.61 8.50
N ALA A 697 13.56 19.75 8.82
CA ALA A 697 12.26 20.15 8.27
C ALA A 697 12.36 20.36 6.75
N ARG A 698 13.42 21.02 6.27
CA ARG A 698 13.68 21.23 4.83
C ARG A 698 13.98 19.91 4.09
N PHE A 699 14.73 19.00 4.71
CA PHE A 699 14.96 17.63 4.19
C PHE A 699 13.65 16.83 4.07
N GLY A 700 12.81 16.87 5.11
CA GLY A 700 11.49 16.21 5.11
C GLY A 700 10.54 16.77 4.05
N ALA A 701 10.52 18.09 3.86
CA ALA A 701 9.71 18.74 2.82
C ALA A 701 10.17 18.39 1.39
N ALA A 702 11.47 18.29 1.13
CA ALA A 702 12.01 17.88 -0.17
C ALA A 702 11.65 16.42 -0.51
N ILE A 703 11.78 15.50 0.46
CA ILE A 703 11.35 14.11 0.28
C ILE A 703 9.82 14.00 0.17
N GLY A 704 9.06 14.78 0.94
CA GLY A 704 7.60 14.85 0.83
C GLY A 704 7.11 15.30 -0.55
N GLN A 705 7.80 16.26 -1.19
CA GLN A 705 7.57 16.59 -2.61
C GLN A 705 7.97 15.44 -3.54
N GLY A 706 9.11 14.79 -3.28
CA GLY A 706 9.60 13.65 -4.06
C GLY A 706 8.64 12.47 -4.09
N PHE A 707 7.91 12.20 -3.00
CA PHE A 707 6.86 11.18 -2.96
C PHE A 707 5.59 11.59 -3.71
N ILE A 708 5.12 12.84 -3.59
CA ILE A 708 3.90 13.28 -4.31
C ILE A 708 4.08 13.25 -5.83
N ASP A 709 5.28 13.61 -6.32
CA ASP A 709 5.59 13.65 -7.75
C ASP A 709 6.37 12.41 -8.25
N ALA A 710 6.34 11.31 -7.48
CA ALA A 710 7.08 10.08 -7.76
C ALA A 710 6.73 9.44 -9.12
N GLY A 711 7.74 8.85 -9.78
CA GLY A 711 7.57 8.13 -11.06
C GLY A 711 6.84 8.91 -12.14
N GLY A 712 7.06 10.23 -12.23
CA GLY A 712 6.34 11.11 -13.13
C GLY A 712 4.84 11.28 -12.82
N ARG A 713 4.43 11.10 -11.56
CA ARG A 713 3.05 11.08 -11.05
C ARG A 713 2.24 9.83 -11.47
N ASN A 714 2.90 8.68 -11.64
CA ASN A 714 2.31 7.42 -12.13
C ASN A 714 2.55 6.19 -11.23
N VAL A 715 3.15 6.37 -10.05
CA VAL A 715 3.40 5.29 -9.08
C VAL A 715 2.75 5.61 -7.75
N THR A 716 2.16 4.59 -7.13
CA THR A 716 1.62 4.67 -5.77
C THR A 716 2.50 3.90 -4.80
N ILE A 717 2.37 4.21 -3.50
CA ILE A 717 3.01 3.46 -2.42
C ILE A 717 1.95 2.50 -1.87
N SER A 718 2.10 1.21 -2.14
CA SER A 718 1.17 0.17 -1.64
C SER A 718 1.92 -1.01 -1.04
N LEU A 719 1.56 -1.36 0.19
CA LEU A 719 2.01 -2.58 0.87
C LEU A 719 1.21 -3.83 0.45
N GLN A 720 0.14 -3.64 -0.33
CA GLN A 720 -0.70 -4.70 -0.88
C GLN A 720 -0.51 -4.81 -2.39
N SER A 721 -0.43 -6.04 -2.90
CA SER A 721 -0.63 -6.31 -4.33
C SER A 721 -2.08 -6.02 -4.73
N ARG A 722 -2.36 -5.77 -6.01
CA ARG A 722 -3.73 -5.53 -6.50
C ARG A 722 -4.66 -6.74 -6.27
N ALA A 723 -4.08 -7.94 -6.11
CA ALA A 723 -4.79 -9.17 -5.75
C ALA A 723 -5.10 -9.33 -4.23
N GLY A 724 -4.76 -8.34 -3.39
CA GLY A 724 -5.01 -8.41 -1.94
C GLY A 724 -4.09 -9.36 -1.16
N SER A 725 -2.95 -9.75 -1.74
CA SER A 725 -1.81 -10.35 -1.05
C SER A 725 -0.83 -9.27 -0.56
N THR A 726 0.08 -9.62 0.36
CA THR A 726 1.11 -8.71 0.87
C THR A 726 2.26 -8.57 -0.14
N ASN A 727 2.62 -7.35 -0.54
CA ASN A 727 3.78 -7.13 -1.40
C ASN A 727 5.07 -7.13 -0.55
N THR A 728 5.84 -8.22 -0.65
CA THR A 728 7.10 -8.44 0.08
C THR A 728 8.10 -7.30 -0.16
N SER A 729 8.36 -6.97 -1.43
CA SER A 729 9.26 -5.90 -1.86
C SER A 729 8.88 -4.54 -1.28
N ALA A 730 7.58 -4.23 -1.24
CA ALA A 730 7.10 -2.97 -0.71
C ALA A 730 7.25 -2.88 0.82
N ILE A 731 6.88 -3.93 1.55
CA ILE A 731 6.97 -3.95 3.03
C ILE A 731 8.43 -3.91 3.47
N VAL A 732 9.30 -4.72 2.86
CA VAL A 732 10.75 -4.72 3.12
C VAL A 732 11.37 -3.36 2.76
N GLY A 733 11.02 -2.80 1.60
CA GLY A 733 11.49 -1.47 1.18
C GLY A 733 11.11 -0.35 2.14
N MET A 734 9.89 -0.38 2.69
CA MET A 734 9.44 0.61 3.67
C MET A 734 10.04 0.40 5.06
N VAL A 735 10.31 -0.84 5.48
CA VAL A 735 11.06 -1.12 6.73
C VAL A 735 12.52 -0.63 6.62
N LEU A 736 13.18 -0.85 5.48
CA LEU A 736 14.52 -0.30 5.21
C LEU A 736 14.51 1.23 5.15
N PHE A 737 13.51 1.84 4.50
CA PHE A 737 13.34 3.29 4.51
C PHE A 737 13.25 3.84 5.94
N CYS A 738 12.51 3.19 6.85
CA CYS A 738 12.41 3.62 8.25
C CYS A 738 13.76 3.66 9.00
N GLN A 739 14.82 3.03 8.48
CA GLN A 739 16.17 3.07 9.05
C GLN A 739 17.01 4.27 8.59
N PHE A 740 16.49 5.17 7.73
CA PHE A 740 17.28 6.29 7.17
C PHE A 740 17.93 7.18 8.26
N TRP A 741 17.35 7.23 9.46
CA TRP A 741 17.87 7.97 10.63
C TRP A 741 19.31 7.59 11.00
N TYR A 742 19.66 6.30 10.89
CA TYR A 742 21.00 5.80 11.16
C TYR A 742 21.86 5.75 9.89
N TRP A 743 21.24 5.52 8.72
CA TRP A 743 21.94 5.38 7.46
C TRP A 743 21.13 5.91 6.27
N TYR A 744 21.37 7.18 5.91
CA TYR A 744 20.68 7.87 4.81
C TYR A 744 20.59 7.08 3.48
N PRO A 745 21.59 6.30 3.04
CA PRO A 745 21.49 5.51 1.81
C PRO A 745 20.35 4.47 1.79
N LEU A 746 19.83 4.03 2.94
CA LEU A 746 18.67 3.12 3.00
C LEU A 746 17.37 3.79 2.53
N ALA A 747 17.33 5.12 2.41
CA ALA A 747 16.17 5.82 1.87
C ALA A 747 15.85 5.42 0.42
N HIS A 748 16.86 5.02 -0.37
CA HIS A 748 16.65 4.54 -1.75
C HIS A 748 15.76 3.27 -1.82
N CYS A 749 15.69 2.48 -0.75
CA CYS A 749 14.82 1.30 -0.66
C CYS A 749 13.32 1.62 -0.72
N ALA A 750 12.89 2.87 -0.49
CA ALA A 750 11.50 3.28 -0.70
C ALA A 750 11.03 3.04 -2.16
N SER A 751 11.96 3.06 -3.12
CA SER A 751 11.68 2.75 -4.53
C SER A 751 11.18 1.31 -4.77
N LEU A 752 11.36 0.40 -3.80
CA LEU A 752 10.81 -0.96 -3.83
C LEU A 752 9.29 -0.98 -3.52
N SER A 753 8.75 0.06 -2.89
CA SER A 753 7.31 0.22 -2.62
C SER A 753 6.52 0.85 -3.76
N PHE A 754 7.22 1.51 -4.70
CA PHE A 754 6.60 2.19 -5.84
C PHE A 754 6.00 1.19 -6.82
N SER A 755 4.67 1.13 -6.83
CA SER A 755 3.86 0.28 -7.69
C SER A 755 3.20 1.14 -8.78
N PRO A 756 3.56 0.99 -10.07
CA PRO A 756 2.95 1.77 -11.15
C PRO A 756 1.45 1.51 -11.28
N THR A 757 0.65 2.57 -11.47
CA THR A 757 -0.82 2.45 -11.59
C THR A 757 -1.27 2.76 -13.02
N GLY A 758 -1.16 1.76 -13.89
CA GLY A 758 -1.59 1.86 -15.29
C GLY A 758 -2.30 0.59 -15.75
N ILE A 759 -3.06 0.70 -16.83
CA ILE A 759 -3.58 -0.45 -17.56
C ILE A 759 -2.72 -0.67 -18.80
N ILE A 760 -2.16 -1.88 -18.92
CA ILE A 760 -1.32 -2.32 -20.04
C ILE A 760 -1.98 -3.54 -20.66
N GLY A 761 -2.72 -3.34 -21.75
CA GLY A 761 -3.32 -4.42 -22.51
C GLY A 761 -2.34 -5.05 -23.49
N LEU A 762 -2.30 -6.39 -23.55
CA LEU A 762 -1.46 -7.20 -24.44
C LEU A 762 -2.30 -8.19 -25.26
N ASN A 763 -1.79 -8.60 -26.43
CA ASN A 763 -2.34 -9.71 -27.21
C ASN A 763 -1.64 -11.06 -26.91
N ALA A 764 -2.03 -12.13 -27.61
CA ALA A 764 -1.45 -13.47 -27.53
C ALA A 764 0.07 -13.57 -27.79
N ASP A 765 0.66 -12.55 -28.43
CA ASP A 765 2.08 -12.43 -28.75
C ASP A 765 2.81 -11.40 -27.88
N LEU A 766 2.21 -11.02 -26.75
CA LEU A 766 2.77 -10.08 -25.77
C LEU A 766 3.07 -8.68 -26.36
N LYS A 767 2.47 -8.35 -27.52
CA LYS A 767 2.49 -7.02 -28.11
C LYS A 767 1.32 -6.21 -27.59
N ALA A 768 1.53 -4.92 -27.37
CA ALA A 768 0.49 -4.01 -26.89
C ALA A 768 -0.29 -3.40 -28.09
N PRO A 769 -1.57 -3.75 -28.31
CA PRO A 769 -2.37 -3.11 -29.34
C PRO A 769 -2.79 -1.69 -28.94
N LYS A 770 -3.08 -0.84 -29.94
CA LYS A 770 -3.81 0.40 -29.73
C LYS A 770 -5.31 0.08 -29.53
N PHE A 771 -5.85 0.45 -28.38
CA PHE A 771 -7.28 0.41 -28.09
C PHE A 771 -7.62 1.48 -27.04
N GLU A 772 -8.90 1.80 -26.89
CA GLU A 772 -9.43 2.73 -25.88
C GLU A 772 -10.46 2.04 -24.98
N TYR A 773 -10.55 2.48 -23.73
CA TYR A 773 -11.55 2.05 -22.75
C TYR A 773 -12.23 3.25 -22.10
N ILE A 774 -13.42 3.03 -21.51
CA ILE A 774 -14.25 4.09 -20.94
C ILE A 774 -14.04 4.17 -19.42
N SER A 775 -13.66 5.36 -18.94
CA SER A 775 -13.67 5.72 -17.52
C SER A 775 -14.97 6.48 -17.22
N ASN A 776 -15.90 5.87 -16.48
CA ASN A 776 -17.22 6.44 -16.15
C ASN A 776 -17.16 7.42 -14.97
N ALA A 777 -16.32 8.45 -15.11
CA ALA A 777 -16.10 9.47 -14.09
C ALA A 777 -15.71 10.82 -14.73
N LYS A 778 -15.82 11.89 -13.96
CA LYS A 778 -15.38 13.24 -14.37
C LYS A 778 -13.85 13.29 -14.46
N PRO A 779 -13.26 13.75 -15.58
CA PRO A 779 -11.80 13.82 -15.74
C PRO A 779 -11.07 14.52 -14.60
N SER A 780 -11.64 15.61 -14.06
CA SER A 780 -11.01 16.39 -12.99
C SER A 780 -10.84 15.64 -11.66
N LEU A 781 -11.52 14.52 -11.43
CA LEU A 781 -11.29 13.67 -10.24
C LEU A 781 -9.98 12.88 -10.33
N PHE A 782 -9.53 12.53 -11.54
CA PHE A 782 -8.35 11.68 -11.79
C PHE A 782 -7.27 12.36 -12.65
N ALA A 783 -7.44 13.64 -12.95
CA ALA A 783 -6.45 14.45 -13.65
C ALA A 783 -5.14 14.58 -12.84
N TYR A 784 -4.01 14.68 -13.54
CA TYR A 784 -2.74 15.03 -12.92
C TYR A 784 -2.84 16.40 -12.21
N PRO A 785 -2.17 16.56 -11.05
CA PRO A 785 -1.95 17.87 -10.42
C PRO A 785 -1.44 18.90 -11.41
N SER A 786 -1.92 20.14 -11.31
CA SER A 786 -1.62 21.15 -12.34
C SER A 786 -0.14 21.56 -12.31
N SER A 787 0.55 21.42 -13.44
CA SER A 787 1.99 21.73 -13.54
C SER A 787 2.31 23.14 -13.05
N THR A 788 3.36 23.25 -12.23
CA THR A 788 3.76 24.53 -11.65
C THR A 788 4.16 25.51 -12.75
N LYS A 789 3.28 26.48 -13.03
CA LYS A 789 3.53 27.48 -14.08
C LYS A 789 4.83 28.22 -13.75
N PRO A 790 5.76 28.38 -14.71
CA PRO A 790 6.97 29.14 -14.47
C PRO A 790 6.58 30.55 -13.98
N PRO A 791 7.33 31.13 -13.02
CA PRO A 791 6.95 32.39 -12.41
C PRO A 791 6.83 33.47 -13.49
N LYS A 792 5.60 33.86 -13.83
CA LYS A 792 5.30 35.01 -14.68
C LYS A 792 5.91 36.23 -14.00
N LYS A 793 7.10 36.63 -14.45
CA LYS A 793 7.98 37.64 -13.85
C LYS A 793 7.19 38.72 -13.12
N GLU A 794 7.04 38.58 -11.80
CA GLU A 794 6.45 39.62 -10.95
C GLU A 794 7.28 40.90 -10.96
N THR A 795 8.51 40.86 -11.49
CA THR A 795 9.25 42.07 -11.84
C THR A 795 8.45 42.95 -12.80
N VAL A 796 7.62 42.42 -13.71
CA VAL A 796 6.80 43.24 -14.62
C VAL A 796 5.70 43.98 -13.85
N THR A 797 4.99 43.32 -12.94
CA THR A 797 3.96 43.97 -12.10
C THR A 797 4.59 44.91 -11.07
N LYS A 798 5.64 44.48 -10.36
CA LYS A 798 6.33 45.29 -9.35
C LYS A 798 7.08 46.47 -9.96
N VAL A 799 7.65 46.36 -11.17
CA VAL A 799 8.21 47.50 -11.91
C VAL A 799 7.08 48.40 -12.42
N ALA A 800 5.95 47.88 -12.91
CA ALA A 800 4.81 48.73 -13.29
C ALA A 800 4.28 49.54 -12.07
N THR A 801 4.09 48.91 -10.92
CA THR A 801 3.67 49.60 -9.68
C THR A 801 4.75 50.59 -9.19
N ALA A 802 6.03 50.22 -9.27
CA ALA A 802 7.13 51.12 -8.91
C ALA A 802 7.16 52.35 -9.83
N VAL A 803 7.14 52.17 -11.15
CA VAL A 803 7.12 53.24 -12.17
C VAL A 803 5.89 54.12 -12.01
N LEU A 804 4.71 53.55 -11.75
CA LEU A 804 3.50 54.34 -11.45
C LEU A 804 3.68 55.15 -10.16
N SER A 805 4.24 54.57 -9.09
CA SER A 805 4.48 55.26 -7.82
C SER A 805 5.53 56.37 -7.92
N THR A 806 6.59 56.19 -8.73
CA THR A 806 7.62 57.20 -8.97
C THR A 806 7.08 58.31 -9.87
N THR A 807 6.35 57.98 -10.94
CA THR A 807 5.73 58.99 -11.83
C THR A 807 4.68 59.81 -11.09
N ALA A 808 3.88 59.20 -10.21
CA ALA A 808 2.96 59.92 -9.33
C ALA A 808 3.70 60.83 -8.33
N LYS A 809 4.78 60.34 -7.69
CA LYS A 809 5.62 61.17 -6.81
C LYS A 809 6.32 62.31 -7.54
N VAL A 810 6.79 62.11 -8.78
CA VAL A 810 7.41 63.16 -9.60
C VAL A 810 6.37 64.24 -9.94
N LYS A 811 5.21 63.88 -10.51
CA LYS A 811 4.14 64.85 -10.81
C LYS A 811 3.64 65.59 -9.56
N ALA A 812 3.54 64.92 -8.41
CA ALA A 812 3.21 65.56 -7.14
C ALA A 812 4.31 66.51 -6.64
N ARG A 813 5.59 66.21 -6.91
CA ARG A 813 6.74 67.07 -6.56
C ARG A 813 6.88 68.27 -7.49
N GLU A 814 6.60 68.10 -8.78
CA GLU A 814 6.52 69.18 -9.76
C GLU A 814 5.37 70.13 -9.42
N LYS A 815 4.17 69.61 -9.13
CA LYS A 815 3.03 70.43 -8.68
C LYS A 815 3.32 71.17 -7.36
N LYS A 816 4.07 70.56 -6.43
CA LYS A 816 4.56 71.24 -5.22
C LYS A 816 5.67 72.27 -5.48
N LYS A 817 6.47 72.12 -6.53
CA LYS A 817 7.52 73.09 -6.89
C LYS A 817 6.91 74.32 -7.58
N ALA A 818 5.99 74.12 -8.52
CA ALA A 818 5.20 75.19 -9.12
C ALA A 818 4.40 76.00 -8.07
N ALA A 819 3.87 75.33 -7.04
CA ALA A 819 3.20 75.99 -5.91
C ALA A 819 4.16 76.69 -4.91
N ALA A 820 5.48 76.44 -4.97
CA ALA A 820 6.46 77.05 -4.08
C ALA A 820 7.20 78.24 -4.70
N GLU A 821 7.08 78.45 -6.02
CA GLU A 821 7.74 79.51 -6.78
C GLU A 821 6.77 80.67 -7.10
N GLY A 822 5.59 80.71 -6.45
CA GLY A 822 4.47 81.60 -6.79
C GLY A 822 4.08 82.70 -5.78
N GLU A 823 4.73 82.82 -4.62
CA GLU A 823 4.35 83.80 -3.57
C GLU A 823 5.42 84.88 -3.26
N THR A 824 5.97 85.51 -4.30
CA THR A 824 6.61 86.85 -4.17
C THR A 824 6.23 87.79 -5.31
N MET A 825 5.13 88.52 -5.08
CA MET A 825 4.79 89.81 -5.69
C MET A 825 5.95 90.84 -5.53
N ASP A 826 6.12 91.88 -6.36
CA ASP A 826 5.50 92.25 -7.66
C ASP A 826 6.34 93.34 -8.38
N LEU A 827 5.86 93.78 -9.55
CA LEU A 827 6.07 95.04 -10.30
C LEU A 827 6.96 95.03 -11.57
N ASP A 828 6.37 95.69 -12.59
CA ASP A 828 6.92 96.27 -13.82
C ASP A 828 7.44 95.34 -14.94
N LYS A 829 6.50 94.63 -15.58
CA LYS A 829 5.98 95.08 -16.91
C LYS A 829 4.70 94.39 -17.41
N GLN A 830 3.73 95.24 -17.80
CA GLN A 830 2.55 94.99 -18.64
C GLN A 830 2.94 94.56 -20.08
N GLU A 831 2.11 93.95 -20.95
CA GLU A 831 0.72 93.40 -20.94
C GLU A 831 0.58 92.52 -22.22
N GLY A 832 -0.32 91.54 -22.38
CA GLY A 832 -1.32 90.85 -21.52
C GLY A 832 -1.35 89.35 -21.95
N ASP A 833 -2.44 88.59 -22.12
CA ASP A 833 -3.90 88.61 -21.83
C ASP A 833 -4.43 87.22 -22.30
N ALA A 834 -5.37 86.48 -21.69
CA ALA A 834 -6.21 86.61 -20.48
C ALA A 834 -5.90 85.45 -19.48
N ASP A 835 -6.53 85.16 -18.32
CA ASP A 835 -7.95 84.92 -17.92
C ASP A 835 -8.62 83.68 -18.58
N VAL A 836 -9.47 82.84 -17.94
CA VAL A 836 -10.33 83.02 -16.74
C VAL A 836 -10.27 81.83 -15.75
N GLU A 837 -10.77 82.04 -14.53
CA GLU A 837 -10.71 81.21 -13.30
C GLU A 837 -11.94 80.26 -13.07
N MET A 838 -12.25 79.58 -11.94
CA MET A 838 -11.72 79.42 -10.54
C MET A 838 -12.21 78.00 -10.01
N LYS A 839 -12.40 77.53 -8.74
CA LYS A 839 -12.33 77.98 -7.32
C LYS A 839 -12.17 76.75 -6.36
N ALA A 840 -11.85 76.98 -5.07
CA ALA A 840 -11.88 76.03 -3.93
C ALA A 840 -12.10 76.82 -2.60
N ASP A 841 -12.18 76.31 -1.34
CA ASP A 841 -12.08 74.96 -0.70
C ASP A 841 -13.30 74.77 0.29
N GLU A 842 -13.38 74.16 1.49
CA GLU A 842 -12.51 73.51 2.51
C GLU A 842 -13.39 72.57 3.43
N ALA A 843 -12.90 71.96 4.53
CA ALA A 843 -13.53 70.78 5.17
C ALA A 843 -13.57 70.69 6.73
N SER A 844 -14.46 69.78 7.23
CA SER A 844 -14.52 69.15 8.59
C SER A 844 -15.18 69.94 9.76
N PRO A 845 -15.57 69.29 10.88
CA PRO A 845 -16.28 67.99 11.04
C PRO A 845 -17.42 68.00 12.11
N LYS A 846 -18.34 67.01 12.11
CA LYS A 846 -18.81 66.24 13.33
C LYS A 846 -19.98 65.24 13.12
N ASP A 847 -20.24 64.49 14.17
CA ASP A 847 -21.14 63.33 14.37
C ASP A 847 -22.65 63.55 14.07
N GLY A 848 -23.37 62.45 13.80
CA GLY A 848 -24.84 62.40 13.76
C GLY A 848 -25.39 61.02 13.36
N ASP A 849 -26.20 60.41 14.22
CA ASP A 849 -26.82 59.07 14.06
C ASP A 849 -28.20 59.14 13.36
N VAL A 850 -28.82 57.96 13.13
CA VAL A 850 -30.24 57.70 12.80
C VAL A 850 -30.65 57.72 11.32
N SER A 851 -30.93 56.52 10.80
CA SER A 851 -31.89 56.23 9.70
C SER A 851 -33.31 56.14 10.29
N PRO A 852 -34.45 56.41 9.57
CA PRO A 852 -34.77 55.66 8.34
C PRO A 852 -35.82 56.24 7.31
N ILE A 853 -36.00 55.48 6.22
CA ILE A 853 -37.29 55.09 5.57
C ILE A 853 -38.01 55.98 4.50
N ASN A 854 -38.35 55.28 3.40
CA ASN A 854 -39.44 55.43 2.41
C ASN A 854 -39.51 56.49 1.28
N GLN A 855 -39.28 55.96 0.06
CA GLN A 855 -40.22 55.89 -1.09
C GLN A 855 -40.43 57.07 -2.06
N SER A 856 -40.04 56.83 -3.33
CA SER A 856 -40.72 57.23 -4.60
C SER A 856 -40.77 58.74 -4.95
N VAL A 857 -40.62 59.24 -6.19
CA VAL A 857 -40.48 58.71 -7.58
C VAL A 857 -39.80 59.82 -8.45
N SER A 858 -39.33 59.69 -9.70
CA SER A 858 -39.25 58.60 -10.73
C SER A 858 -38.30 58.99 -11.88
N ASN A 859 -37.96 58.01 -12.73
CA ASN A 859 -37.64 58.13 -14.18
C ASN A 859 -36.30 58.72 -14.69
N LEU A 860 -35.48 57.79 -15.21
CA LEU A 860 -34.89 57.76 -16.56
C LEU A 860 -33.81 58.78 -16.99
N ALA A 861 -32.56 58.33 -16.95
CA ALA A 861 -31.62 58.35 -18.09
C ALA A 861 -30.57 57.22 -17.93
N ASP A 862 -30.00 56.70 -19.02
CA ASP A 862 -29.13 55.52 -19.01
C ASP A 862 -27.67 55.79 -18.61
N GLU A 863 -27.10 54.92 -17.76
CA GLU A 863 -25.69 54.53 -17.84
C GLU A 863 -25.49 53.06 -17.41
N SER A 864 -24.89 52.24 -18.26
CA SER A 864 -24.99 50.78 -18.19
C SER A 864 -23.84 50.11 -17.42
N LYS A 865 -23.99 49.98 -16.10
CA LYS A 865 -23.17 49.08 -15.27
C LYS A 865 -23.70 47.64 -15.28
N PRO A 866 -22.96 46.64 -15.81
CA PRO A 866 -23.18 45.25 -15.42
C PRO A 866 -22.60 45.03 -14.02
N SER A 867 -23.43 44.52 -13.10
CA SER A 867 -23.00 44.20 -11.73
C SER A 867 -22.85 42.70 -11.51
N THR A 868 -21.89 42.32 -10.66
CA THR A 868 -21.79 41.01 -9.98
C THR A 868 -21.52 39.73 -10.82
N SER A 869 -21.20 38.65 -10.09
CA SER A 869 -21.02 37.26 -10.55
C SER A 869 -19.85 36.93 -11.49
N ASN A 870 -18.62 37.28 -11.11
CA ASN A 870 -17.42 36.64 -11.67
C ASN A 870 -17.17 35.23 -11.06
N ALA A 871 -18.25 34.47 -10.87
CA ALA A 871 -18.18 33.03 -10.66
C ALA A 871 -17.82 32.41 -12.01
N ARG A 872 -16.53 32.07 -12.21
CA ARG A 872 -16.11 31.36 -13.41
C ARG A 872 -16.98 30.11 -13.57
N SER A 873 -17.73 30.04 -14.67
CA SER A 873 -18.40 28.81 -15.07
C SER A 873 -17.33 27.72 -15.20
N LYS A 874 -17.36 26.73 -14.30
CA LYS A 874 -16.73 25.45 -14.59
C LYS A 874 -17.35 24.99 -15.91
N LYS A 875 -16.53 24.71 -16.91
CA LYS A 875 -16.99 24.02 -18.13
C LYS A 875 -17.72 22.76 -17.65
N VAL A 876 -18.87 22.44 -18.25
CA VAL A 876 -19.57 21.20 -17.92
C VAL A 876 -18.65 20.05 -18.34
N GLU A 877 -18.00 19.44 -17.35
CA GLU A 877 -17.09 18.32 -17.55
C GLU A 877 -17.86 17.13 -18.12
N PRO A 878 -17.30 16.40 -19.12
CA PRO A 878 -17.95 15.19 -19.62
C PRO A 878 -18.05 14.15 -18.49
N SER A 879 -19.14 13.39 -18.48
CA SER A 879 -19.42 12.37 -17.45
C SER A 879 -18.66 11.05 -17.68
N PHE A 880 -18.01 10.92 -18.83
CA PHE A 880 -17.17 9.79 -19.21
C PHE A 880 -15.93 10.30 -19.95
N GLU A 881 -14.86 9.51 -19.93
CA GLU A 881 -13.61 9.81 -20.62
C GLU A 881 -13.11 8.56 -21.36
N LEU A 882 -12.67 8.71 -22.61
CA LEU A 882 -11.98 7.66 -23.35
C LEU A 882 -10.48 7.73 -23.02
N ARG A 883 -9.88 6.58 -22.70
CA ARG A 883 -8.47 6.46 -22.33
C ARG A 883 -7.78 5.39 -23.18
N PRO A 884 -6.65 5.69 -23.83
CA PRO A 884 -5.90 4.70 -24.61
C PRO A 884 -5.16 3.69 -23.70
N ASN A 885 -4.72 2.59 -24.29
CA ASN A 885 -3.72 1.67 -23.70
C ASN A 885 -2.48 2.44 -23.18
N PHE A 886 -1.85 1.95 -22.12
CA PHE A 886 -0.82 2.65 -21.34
C PHE A 886 -1.29 3.94 -20.62
N SER A 887 -2.59 4.19 -20.46
CA SER A 887 -3.05 5.28 -19.59
C SER A 887 -2.90 4.93 -18.10
N ARG A 888 -2.55 5.94 -17.29
CA ARG A 888 -2.59 5.89 -15.82
C ARG A 888 -4.02 5.69 -15.32
N VAL A 889 -4.20 4.85 -14.31
CA VAL A 889 -5.47 4.55 -13.64
C VAL A 889 -5.22 4.35 -12.15
N THR A 890 -5.83 5.21 -11.32
CA THR A 890 -5.74 5.07 -9.85
C THR A 890 -6.59 3.90 -9.32
N PRO A 891 -6.29 3.34 -8.13
CA PRO A 891 -7.09 2.25 -7.55
C PRO A 891 -8.59 2.57 -7.41
N VAL A 892 -8.94 3.81 -7.04
CA VAL A 892 -10.34 4.27 -6.93
C VAL A 892 -11.04 4.35 -8.30
N GLN A 893 -10.27 4.60 -9.37
CA GLN A 893 -10.78 4.72 -10.74
C GLN A 893 -11.09 3.36 -11.37
N LEU A 894 -10.43 2.27 -10.96
CA LEU A 894 -10.65 0.91 -11.49
C LEU A 894 -12.14 0.50 -11.42
N ALA A 895 -12.79 0.77 -10.28
CA ALA A 895 -14.21 0.47 -10.08
C ALA A 895 -15.16 1.23 -11.03
N CYS A 896 -14.69 2.28 -11.70
CA CYS A 896 -15.45 3.09 -12.67
C CYS A 896 -15.13 2.75 -14.14
N ILE A 897 -14.19 1.85 -14.42
CA ILE A 897 -13.80 1.51 -15.79
C ILE A 897 -14.73 0.43 -16.38
N SER A 898 -15.09 0.62 -17.65
CA SER A 898 -15.83 -0.35 -18.45
C SER A 898 -15.23 -0.47 -19.85
N PHE A 899 -15.06 -1.70 -20.32
CA PHE A 899 -14.73 -1.97 -21.72
C PHE A 899 -16.02 -2.01 -22.55
N PRO A 900 -16.09 -1.33 -23.71
CA PRO A 900 -17.28 -1.35 -24.56
C PRO A 900 -17.46 -2.73 -25.21
N SER A 901 -18.69 -3.26 -25.20
CA SER A 901 -19.05 -4.56 -25.79
C SER A 901 -18.78 -4.66 -27.30
N ASP A 902 -18.72 -3.50 -27.96
CA ASP A 902 -18.54 -3.39 -29.41
C ASP A 902 -17.05 -3.25 -29.78
N GLY A 903 -16.16 -3.26 -28.79
CA GLY A 903 -14.71 -3.13 -28.94
C GLY A 903 -14.06 -4.42 -29.47
N ARG A 904 -13.05 -4.27 -30.35
CA ARG A 904 -12.30 -5.41 -30.91
C ARG A 904 -11.56 -6.24 -29.86
N TYR A 905 -11.10 -5.60 -28.79
CA TYR A 905 -10.33 -6.23 -27.73
C TYR A 905 -11.11 -6.25 -26.42
N GLN A 906 -11.27 -7.43 -25.83
CA GLN A 906 -11.95 -7.63 -24.55
C GLN A 906 -11.00 -8.32 -23.56
N PRO A 907 -10.88 -7.87 -22.29
CA PRO A 907 -9.98 -8.50 -21.34
C PRO A 907 -10.49 -9.88 -20.91
N VAL A 908 -9.56 -10.84 -20.80
CA VAL A 908 -9.82 -12.20 -20.30
C VAL A 908 -10.28 -12.19 -18.83
N ARG A 909 -9.87 -11.17 -18.07
CA ARG A 909 -10.17 -10.97 -16.65
C ARG A 909 -11.07 -9.75 -16.46
N ALA A 910 -12.12 -9.87 -15.65
CA ALA A 910 -12.96 -8.74 -15.29
C ALA A 910 -12.16 -7.65 -14.54
N VAL A 911 -12.21 -6.41 -15.02
CA VAL A 911 -11.43 -5.27 -14.47
C VAL A 911 -12.20 -4.53 -13.36
N SER A 912 -13.53 -4.65 -13.34
CA SER A 912 -14.43 -4.19 -12.28
C SER A 912 -15.60 -5.17 -12.19
N THR A 913 -16.01 -5.54 -10.97
CA THR A 913 -17.19 -6.39 -10.75
C THR A 913 -18.52 -5.63 -10.75
N LYS A 914 -18.50 -4.29 -10.94
CA LYS A 914 -19.74 -3.51 -11.07
C LYS A 914 -20.39 -3.78 -12.42
N THR A 915 -21.48 -4.55 -12.39
CA THR A 915 -22.36 -4.79 -13.54
C THR A 915 -22.72 -3.47 -14.23
N PRO A 916 -22.53 -3.33 -15.55
CA PRO A 916 -22.82 -2.07 -16.24
C PRO A 916 -24.31 -1.73 -16.14
N LEU A 917 -24.61 -0.45 -15.89
CA LEU A 917 -25.96 0.10 -15.89
C LEU A 917 -26.64 -0.20 -17.23
N SER A 918 -27.62 -1.09 -17.23
CA SER A 918 -28.38 -1.43 -18.43
C SER A 918 -29.07 -0.20 -19.04
N LYS A 919 -29.26 -0.19 -20.37
CA LYS A 919 -29.77 0.97 -21.14
C LYS A 919 -31.28 1.23 -20.91
N ALA A 920 -31.66 1.60 -19.69
CA ALA A 920 -33.00 2.05 -19.33
C ALA A 920 -32.92 3.20 -18.30
N GLY A 921 -33.07 4.44 -18.77
CA GLY A 921 -32.91 5.64 -17.94
C GLY A 921 -34.04 5.86 -16.93
N LYS A 922 -33.94 5.27 -15.74
CA LYS A 922 -34.70 5.66 -14.53
C LYS A 922 -33.87 5.44 -13.27
N ALA A 923 -33.55 6.52 -12.57
CA ALA A 923 -32.97 6.44 -11.24
C ALA A 923 -34.05 6.00 -10.24
N VAL A 924 -33.99 4.75 -9.79
CA VAL A 924 -34.78 4.29 -8.64
C VAL A 924 -34.04 4.74 -7.38
N VAL A 925 -34.52 5.82 -6.76
CA VAL A 925 -34.02 6.28 -5.47
C VAL A 925 -34.50 5.30 -4.40
N ALA A 926 -33.62 4.36 -4.01
CA ALA A 926 -33.84 3.50 -2.86
C ALA A 926 -33.75 4.34 -1.58
N SER A 927 -34.86 4.96 -1.18
CA SER A 927 -34.99 5.67 0.08
C SER A 927 -35.22 4.67 1.22
N GLY A 928 -34.15 4.30 1.91
CA GLY A 928 -34.15 3.44 3.10
C GLY A 928 -33.07 3.92 4.08
N SER A 929 -33.36 3.90 5.38
CA SER A 929 -32.55 4.56 6.41
C SER A 929 -31.47 3.66 7.02
N SER A 930 -30.26 4.22 7.14
CA SER A 930 -29.28 3.95 8.21
C SER A 930 -28.99 2.48 8.59
N SER A 931 -28.14 1.82 7.81
CA SER A 931 -27.43 0.58 8.21
C SER A 931 -26.03 0.49 7.60
N VAL A 932 -25.16 1.45 7.92
CA VAL A 932 -23.75 1.50 7.42
C VAL A 932 -22.84 0.61 8.29
N ALA A 933 -23.20 -0.67 8.43
CA ALA A 933 -22.47 -1.65 9.22
C ALA A 933 -22.45 -3.02 8.52
N LEU A 934 -21.35 -3.78 8.72
CA LEU A 934 -21.17 -5.18 8.30
C LEU A 934 -21.18 -5.50 6.78
N GLY A 935 -21.15 -4.49 5.91
CA GLY A 935 -20.87 -4.64 4.47
C GLY A 935 -19.39 -4.49 4.10
N LEU A 936 -18.50 -5.35 4.62
CA LEU A 936 -17.04 -5.26 4.37
C LEU A 936 -16.43 -6.65 4.10
N GLY A 937 -15.70 -6.78 3.00
CA GLY A 937 -15.14 -8.04 2.49
C GLY A 937 -15.06 -7.99 0.96
N SER A 938 -15.75 -8.93 0.32
CA SER A 938 -15.71 -9.33 -1.11
C SER A 938 -15.67 -8.27 -2.21
N GLU A 939 -15.90 -6.99 -1.93
CA GLU A 939 -15.75 -5.88 -2.89
C GLU A 939 -14.39 -5.17 -2.80
N ARG A 940 -13.63 -5.32 -1.70
CA ARG A 940 -12.36 -4.60 -1.47
C ARG A 940 -11.26 -4.93 -2.49
N TYR A 941 -11.28 -6.13 -3.05
CA TYR A 941 -10.25 -6.65 -3.96
C TYR A 941 -10.79 -6.96 -5.37
N ALA A 942 -11.99 -6.46 -5.68
CA ALA A 942 -12.79 -6.89 -6.82
C ALA A 942 -12.55 -6.07 -8.11
N GLY A 943 -11.29 -5.97 -8.56
CA GLY A 943 -10.95 -5.32 -9.82
C GLY A 943 -9.46 -5.05 -10.01
N GLY A 944 -8.75 -5.98 -10.67
CA GLY A 944 -7.33 -5.83 -10.97
C GLY A 944 -7.05 -4.97 -12.20
N GLY A 945 -6.42 -3.82 -12.00
CA GLY A 945 -5.64 -3.12 -13.04
C GLY A 945 -4.30 -3.82 -13.32
N GLY A 946 -3.38 -3.13 -14.01
CA GLY A 946 -2.07 -3.67 -14.36
C GLY A 946 -2.00 -4.25 -15.77
N ILE A 947 -1.24 -5.34 -15.92
CA ILE A 947 -1.11 -6.07 -17.19
C ILE A 947 -2.37 -6.92 -17.40
N LEU A 948 -3.00 -6.76 -18.56
CA LEU A 948 -4.22 -7.47 -18.96
C LEU A 948 -4.01 -8.17 -20.30
N ILE A 949 -4.29 -9.47 -20.35
CA ILE A 949 -4.39 -10.21 -21.60
C ILE A 949 -5.75 -9.95 -22.24
N LEU A 950 -5.76 -9.59 -23.52
CA LEU A 950 -6.96 -9.29 -24.29
C LEU A 950 -7.23 -10.37 -25.34
N THR A 951 -8.48 -10.82 -25.42
CA THR A 951 -8.98 -11.56 -26.59
C THR A 951 -9.17 -10.59 -27.74
N ASP A 952 -8.64 -10.93 -28.92
CA ASP A 952 -8.97 -10.23 -30.17
C ASP A 952 -10.18 -10.93 -30.79
N LEU A 953 -11.31 -10.24 -30.83
CA LEU A 953 -12.56 -10.75 -31.41
C LEU A 953 -12.59 -10.64 -32.95
N ARG A 954 -11.57 -10.01 -33.57
CA ARG A 954 -11.44 -9.85 -35.03
C ARG A 954 -10.00 -10.07 -35.53
N PRO A 955 -9.44 -11.29 -35.41
CA PRO A 955 -8.06 -11.59 -35.81
C PRO A 955 -7.76 -11.39 -37.31
N ASN A 956 -8.78 -11.22 -38.15
CA ASN A 956 -8.65 -11.01 -39.59
C ASN A 956 -8.43 -9.54 -39.99
N GLU A 957 -8.61 -8.58 -39.07
CA GLU A 957 -8.32 -7.16 -39.31
C GLU A 957 -6.86 -6.84 -38.94
N THR A 958 -6.13 -6.05 -39.73
CA THR A 958 -4.77 -5.61 -39.36
C THR A 958 -4.79 -4.79 -38.06
N ALA A 959 -4.02 -5.21 -37.05
CA ALA A 959 -3.92 -4.51 -35.77
C ALA A 959 -2.79 -3.47 -35.79
N GLU A 960 -3.07 -2.24 -35.37
CA GLU A 960 -2.02 -1.29 -34.99
C GLU A 960 -1.47 -1.65 -33.62
N PHE A 961 -0.20 -2.04 -33.57
CA PHE A 961 0.55 -2.20 -32.33
C PHE A 961 1.22 -0.90 -31.93
N ILE A 962 1.47 -0.75 -30.64
CA ILE A 962 2.39 0.26 -30.12
C ILE A 962 3.76 -0.40 -30.08
N GLU A 963 4.71 0.13 -30.86
CA GLU A 963 6.07 -0.39 -30.89
C GLU A 963 6.67 -0.37 -29.49
N LEU A 964 7.27 -1.50 -29.07
CA LEU A 964 8.07 -1.58 -27.87
C LEU A 964 9.53 -1.49 -28.31
N GLU A 965 10.32 -0.64 -27.67
CA GLU A 965 11.77 -0.60 -27.89
C GLU A 965 12.40 -1.89 -27.33
N THR A 966 12.41 -2.94 -28.15
CA THR A 966 13.43 -4.00 -28.06
C THR A 966 14.74 -3.39 -28.50
N ALA A 967 15.74 -3.36 -27.62
CA ALA A 967 17.07 -2.88 -28.00
C ALA A 967 17.61 -3.68 -29.20
N SER A 968 18.26 -2.98 -30.13
CA SER A 968 18.97 -3.64 -31.24
C SER A 968 19.92 -4.69 -30.68
N ALA A 969 19.86 -5.91 -31.19
CA ALA A 969 20.84 -6.93 -30.84
C ALA A 969 22.25 -6.39 -31.17
N ALA A 970 23.17 -6.50 -30.22
CA ALA A 970 24.56 -6.13 -30.47
C ALA A 970 25.10 -6.92 -31.68
N PRO A 971 25.84 -6.29 -32.60
CA PRO A 971 26.42 -7.01 -33.73
C PRO A 971 27.28 -8.16 -33.21
N ALA A 972 27.11 -9.34 -33.80
CA ALA A 972 27.78 -10.55 -33.34
C ALA A 972 29.30 -10.35 -33.31
N ALA A 973 29.96 -10.88 -32.26
CA ALA A 973 31.40 -10.79 -32.14
C ALA A 973 32.07 -11.44 -33.37
N PRO A 974 33.02 -10.75 -34.03
CA PRO A 974 33.69 -11.30 -35.22
C PRO A 974 34.46 -12.57 -34.86
N GLU A 975 34.34 -13.59 -35.71
CA GLU A 975 34.96 -14.91 -35.47
C GLU A 975 36.49 -14.82 -35.38
N ALA A 976 37.07 -15.62 -34.50
CA ALA A 976 38.52 -15.63 -34.27
C ALA A 976 39.29 -16.27 -35.44
N ALA A 977 39.93 -15.43 -36.27
CA ALA A 977 40.94 -15.87 -37.23
C ALA A 977 42.30 -16.13 -36.53
N PRO A 978 43.13 -17.08 -37.01
CA PRO A 978 44.21 -17.66 -36.23
C PRO A 978 45.48 -16.81 -36.11
N THR A 979 46.26 -17.14 -35.08
CA THR A 979 47.54 -16.53 -34.73
C THR A 979 48.59 -16.53 -35.84
N ASN A 980 49.26 -15.40 -36.02
CA ASN A 980 50.68 -15.35 -36.38
C ASN A 980 51.30 -14.10 -35.76
N GLY A 981 52.53 -14.20 -35.22
CA GLY A 981 53.10 -13.15 -34.37
C GLY A 981 54.49 -12.70 -34.81
N GLN A 982 54.83 -11.47 -34.43
CA GLN A 982 56.20 -10.96 -34.25
C GLN A 982 56.20 -9.81 -33.23
N ALA A 983 57.37 -9.45 -32.70
CA ALA A 983 57.52 -8.61 -31.50
C ALA A 983 58.12 -7.22 -31.80
N ILE A 984 58.52 -6.50 -30.74
CA ILE A 984 59.09 -5.12 -30.70
C ILE A 984 57.97 -4.05 -30.68
N GLY A 985 58.00 -3.00 -29.84
CA GLY A 985 58.97 -2.61 -28.80
C GLY A 985 58.44 -1.49 -27.88
N SER A 986 59.20 -1.13 -26.84
CA SER A 986 58.77 -0.27 -25.71
C SER A 986 58.99 1.24 -25.90
N GLN A 987 58.12 2.10 -25.33
CA GLN A 987 58.47 3.35 -24.62
C GLN A 987 57.27 3.96 -23.81
N PRO A 988 57.43 5.01 -22.97
CA PRO A 988 56.55 5.28 -21.79
C PRO A 988 55.32 6.18 -22.05
N PRO A 989 54.36 6.24 -21.08
CA PRO A 989 53.10 6.96 -21.26
C PRO A 989 53.19 8.49 -21.06
N PRO A 990 52.53 9.31 -21.91
CA PRO A 990 52.30 10.72 -21.66
C PRO A 990 51.06 10.96 -20.78
N THR A 991 51.07 12.03 -19.99
CA THR A 991 49.96 12.44 -19.12
C THR A 991 48.93 13.31 -19.84
N GLY A 992 47.65 12.96 -19.78
CA GLY A 992 46.55 13.86 -20.14
C GLY A 992 45.27 13.14 -20.53
N ARG A 993 44.12 13.58 -20.01
CA ARG A 993 42.79 13.15 -20.49
C ARG A 993 42.36 14.04 -21.64
N HIS A 994 42.28 13.48 -22.85
CA HIS A 994 41.48 14.02 -23.94
C HIS A 994 40.50 12.95 -24.43
N VAL A 995 39.26 13.34 -24.69
CA VAL A 995 38.30 12.51 -25.41
C VAL A 995 38.64 12.62 -26.89
N ALA A 996 39.01 11.51 -27.51
CA ALA A 996 39.16 11.46 -28.96
C ALA A 996 37.77 11.27 -29.59
N LEU A 997 37.45 12.12 -30.57
CA LEU A 997 36.42 11.83 -31.56
C LEU A 997 37.05 10.94 -32.63
N ASP A 998 36.29 9.97 -33.15
CA ASP A 998 36.77 9.04 -34.17
C ASP A 998 36.40 9.57 -35.57
N GLU A 999 37.39 10.11 -36.29
CA GLU A 999 37.21 10.78 -37.59
C GLU A 999 37.04 9.81 -38.78
N THR A 1000 36.62 8.56 -38.55
CA THR A 1000 36.51 7.52 -39.61
C THR A 1000 35.08 7.17 -40.05
N VAL A 1001 34.05 7.78 -39.46
CA VAL A 1001 32.65 7.61 -39.90
C VAL A 1001 32.31 8.70 -40.94
N PRO A 1002 31.81 8.36 -42.14
CA PRO A 1002 31.38 9.37 -43.11
C PRO A 1002 30.11 10.08 -42.64
N ASP A 1003 30.07 11.41 -42.78
CA ASP A 1003 28.94 12.24 -42.37
C ASP A 1003 27.63 11.82 -43.07
N ALA A 1004 26.56 11.70 -42.29
CA ALA A 1004 25.20 11.53 -42.81
C ALA A 1004 24.61 12.89 -43.18
N GLU A 1005 23.94 12.97 -44.33
CA GLU A 1005 23.34 14.22 -44.82
C GLU A 1005 22.26 14.76 -43.87
N PRO A 1006 22.17 16.09 -43.67
CA PRO A 1006 21.13 16.69 -42.83
C PRO A 1006 19.73 16.54 -43.50
N PRO A 1007 18.66 16.31 -42.73
CA PRO A 1007 17.31 16.16 -43.27
C PRO A 1007 16.79 17.46 -43.91
N GLU A 1008 15.95 17.30 -44.95
CA GLU A 1008 15.39 18.41 -45.72
C GLU A 1008 14.51 19.37 -44.89
N VAL A 1009 14.43 20.63 -45.34
CA VAL A 1009 13.65 21.68 -44.69
C VAL A 1009 12.16 21.50 -44.99
N PHE A 1010 11.35 21.43 -43.93
CA PHE A 1010 9.89 21.33 -44.04
C PHE A 1010 9.27 22.69 -44.42
N GLU A 1011 9.15 22.96 -45.72
CA GLU A 1011 8.38 24.09 -46.24
C GLU A 1011 6.89 23.73 -46.37
N TYR A 1012 6.00 24.63 -45.92
CA TYR A 1012 4.55 24.49 -46.06
C TYR A 1012 4.02 25.67 -46.90
N PRO A 1013 3.36 25.44 -48.05
CA PRO A 1013 3.10 26.50 -49.00
C PRO A 1013 1.94 27.42 -48.56
N PHE A 1014 2.28 28.65 -48.23
CA PHE A 1014 1.36 29.78 -48.28
C PHE A 1014 1.64 30.61 -49.54
N ASP A 1015 0.83 30.40 -50.58
CA ASP A 1015 0.37 31.43 -51.53
C ASP A 1015 -0.49 30.77 -52.62
N ASN A 1016 -1.80 31.03 -52.60
CA ASN A 1016 -2.75 30.75 -53.67
C ASN A 1016 -4.11 31.44 -53.39
N ASP A 1017 -4.08 32.78 -53.28
CA ASP A 1017 -5.28 33.62 -53.27
C ASP A 1017 -5.44 34.31 -54.64
N THR A 1018 -6.26 33.73 -55.53
CA THR A 1018 -6.85 34.38 -56.72
C THR A 1018 -8.22 33.76 -57.03
#